data_AF-A0A838UJ61-F1
#
_entry.id   AF-A0A838UJ61-F1
#
_cell.length_a   1.000
_cell.length_b   1.000
_cell.length_c   1.000
_cell.angle_alpha   90.00
_cell.angle_beta   90.00
_cell.angle_gamma   90.00
#
_symmetry.space_group_name_H-M   'P 1'
#
loop_
_entity.id
_entity.type
_entity.pdbx_description
1 polymer ?
#
loop_
_entity_poly.entity_id
_entity_poly.type
_entity_poly.pdbx_seq_one_letter_code
_entity_poly.pdbx_strand_id
1 'polypeptide(L)'
;MHVVPAQAAGQPAATPALRPSVTWAGRWIWANTDTSNQWVAFRKTVNLASVPSSVVTDIATDTKYWLYVNGTLVTFEGGLKRGPNPSDTYYDEKDIASYLTTGNNTIALLVWHFGKSGFSHKDSGAAGLLFQSPIAVSDTSWRAIVHPGYGNDTAGGQPNYRLAEPNISYDARNAGSMANWQATGFNDSAWSNATDKGAPNAAPYGALVARPIPFFRYTGLQSYTNSASLPTMGQGSTAIVATLPSNLQVTPYLKVNASAGSVIGIQTDHYTDGGENNVRATYITTGGTQEFESLGWMSGTAVQYTIPTGVQILALSYRESGYDTAFAGSFSSNDAFMNALWTKSERTVYLNLRDNFMDCPTRERAQWWGDAVSDLKEGFYGFDSKYNQLGDKAINELVNWQRADSTLFAPVPSGNWNQELPVQMLASIWSFGTFYQYTGDSSTFANAYPHVKSYMNLWSLDSDGLVNHRAGNWDWEDWGSNIDRRVLDNAWYYLALGTTIQIANLTGHGSDVAAWQAKQSSIANNFNRILWNGTNNEYRSPGYTGDTDDRANAMAVVTGLADAPKYASVINVLNHHQNASPWTELYVLEAYYLMHDANDAEARMRSRYAAEVSDPGYTVWELWSKGGGGTDNHGWAAGPMYALSAYAAGVKPTAAGYSTYTVAPQIGDLTAIDQTVPTVKGNITVATRLPSASHFTLAVTSPSNTTAKIGVPTLGLGNVTIKVNNTTVYANGGATGSVSGLSYTGSDANYVYFTANPGTWNFDEVGTSTVGANLALNKTATSNNSLTNGDWGIAHLTDGTITSVNGAKGYTSNGFASSDASANPPYVDVDLGANQSVNEIKLYPRTDTGAVGGGTAGFPVNFTIQTAPDGGSYGTATTITGQTNPNGVAQTYAFPATTARHVRVSVTKLGTPPTDETSTYRLQLAEMQVYNATDLALGKTASSNNSLESGPWGIARLTDGVQTSNGSSNGYTSSNVAAADVSANPIYADVDLGGNQPISSVTLFPRTGVAAVGGGSPNFPVNFTIQVAPDGGSFTTVATITEQANPNGASQSYSFAATSVRHVRVVATLLGSPASDEGIANAYRLQLAEMQLQN
;
A
#
# COMPACT_ATOMS: atom_id res chain seq x y z
N MET A 1 9.19 28.95 -2.12
CA MET A 1 7.83 29.47 -1.82
C MET A 1 7.42 30.45 -2.92
N HIS A 2 6.72 29.98 -3.96
CA HIS A 2 6.05 30.85 -4.92
C HIS A 2 4.54 30.64 -4.75
N VAL A 3 3.84 31.70 -4.34
CA VAL A 3 2.39 31.72 -4.16
C VAL A 3 1.75 31.78 -5.54
N VAL A 4 1.03 30.74 -5.93
CA VAL A 4 0.19 30.70 -7.13
C VAL A 4 -1.24 31.11 -6.73
N PRO A 5 -1.91 32.04 -7.44
CA PRO A 5 -3.26 32.46 -7.08
C PRO A 5 -4.29 31.37 -7.39
N ALA A 6 -5.29 31.25 -6.51
CA ALA A 6 -6.41 30.32 -6.63
C ALA A 6 -7.21 30.53 -7.92
N GLN A 7 -7.32 29.48 -8.74
CA GLN A 7 -8.20 29.43 -9.91
C GLN A 7 -9.56 28.85 -9.48
N ALA A 8 -10.64 29.52 -9.87
CA ALA A 8 -12.02 29.16 -9.52
C ALA A 8 -12.38 27.74 -9.96
N ALA A 9 -13.14 27.03 -9.12
CA ALA A 9 -13.65 25.68 -9.35
C ALA A 9 -14.35 25.57 -10.71
N GLY A 10 -13.70 24.85 -11.64
CA GLY A 10 -14.28 24.49 -12.93
C GLY A 10 -15.38 23.45 -12.77
N GLN A 11 -16.48 23.63 -13.53
CA GLN A 11 -17.53 22.62 -13.70
C GLN A 11 -16.93 21.27 -14.14
N PRO A 12 -17.57 20.13 -13.80
CA PRO A 12 -17.15 18.83 -14.30
C PRO A 12 -17.08 18.89 -15.83
N ALA A 13 -15.92 18.50 -16.39
CA ALA A 13 -15.73 18.42 -17.82
C ALA A 13 -16.84 17.51 -18.39
N ALA A 14 -17.63 18.06 -19.32
CA ALA A 14 -18.55 17.26 -20.11
C ALA A 14 -17.74 16.12 -20.74
N THR A 15 -18.23 14.88 -20.63
CA THR A 15 -17.77 13.78 -21.46
C THR A 15 -17.73 14.28 -22.91
N PRO A 16 -16.59 14.18 -23.62
CA PRO A 16 -16.55 14.58 -25.01
C PRO A 16 -17.62 13.78 -25.74
N ALA A 17 -18.65 14.46 -26.25
CA ALA A 17 -19.60 13.82 -27.13
C ALA A 17 -18.78 13.20 -28.26
N LEU A 18 -18.82 11.86 -28.40
CA LEU A 18 -18.16 11.16 -29.49
C LEU A 18 -18.56 11.85 -30.79
N ARG A 19 -17.59 12.52 -31.42
CA ARG A 19 -17.80 13.12 -32.74
C ARG A 19 -18.28 11.98 -33.66
N PRO A 20 -19.27 12.21 -34.53
CA PRO A 20 -19.65 11.21 -35.53
C PRO A 20 -18.39 10.74 -36.27
N SER A 21 -18.34 9.45 -36.61
CA SER A 21 -17.20 8.82 -37.28
C SER A 21 -16.67 9.71 -38.41
N VAL A 22 -15.39 10.06 -38.37
CA VAL A 22 -14.75 10.89 -39.40
C VAL A 22 -14.92 10.21 -40.76
N THR A 23 -15.53 10.90 -41.70
CA THR A 23 -15.56 10.46 -43.10
C THR A 23 -14.26 10.88 -43.75
N TRP A 24 -13.42 9.91 -44.10
CA TRP A 24 -12.09 10.17 -44.62
C TRP A 24 -12.10 10.33 -46.14
N ALA A 25 -11.59 11.47 -46.61
CA ALA A 25 -11.32 11.80 -48.01
C ALA A 25 -9.81 11.79 -48.34
N GLY A 26 -8.95 11.92 -47.33
CA GLY A 26 -7.49 11.80 -47.49
C GLY A 26 -7.03 10.39 -47.85
N ARG A 27 -5.79 10.30 -48.35
CA ARG A 27 -5.06 9.08 -48.66
C ARG A 27 -3.88 8.95 -47.70
N TRP A 28 -3.51 7.74 -47.33
CA TRP A 28 -2.20 7.52 -46.72
C TRP A 28 -1.14 7.91 -47.75
N ILE A 29 -0.14 8.68 -47.33
CA ILE A 29 0.95 9.13 -48.21
C ILE A 29 2.31 8.88 -47.58
N TRP A 30 3.33 8.70 -48.42
CA TRP A 30 4.71 8.60 -48.00
C TRP A 30 5.71 9.21 -48.99
N ALA A 31 7.01 9.17 -48.67
CA ALA A 31 8.06 9.38 -49.65
C ALA A 31 8.17 8.21 -50.64
N ASN A 32 8.95 8.38 -51.71
CA ASN A 32 9.12 7.38 -52.77
C ASN A 32 9.80 6.08 -52.31
N THR A 33 10.42 6.08 -51.12
CA THR A 33 11.02 4.90 -50.48
C THR A 33 10.49 4.76 -49.06
N ASP A 34 10.32 3.52 -48.63
CA ASP A 34 9.77 3.14 -47.33
C ASP A 34 10.74 2.14 -46.69
N THR A 35 11.39 2.52 -45.59
CA THR A 35 12.41 1.73 -44.89
C THR A 35 12.33 1.98 -43.39
N SER A 36 12.86 1.06 -42.56
CA SER A 36 12.96 1.26 -41.11
C SER A 36 13.86 2.44 -40.73
N ASN A 37 13.57 3.04 -39.56
CA ASN A 37 14.22 4.22 -39.00
C ASN A 37 14.30 5.41 -39.99
N GLN A 38 13.21 5.67 -40.72
CA GLN A 38 13.19 6.70 -41.74
C GLN A 38 12.46 7.96 -41.25
N TRP A 39 13.08 9.11 -41.51
CA TRP A 39 12.49 10.41 -41.25
C TRP A 39 12.08 11.05 -42.57
N VAL A 40 10.81 11.47 -42.70
CA VAL A 40 10.28 12.10 -43.91
C VAL A 40 9.68 13.46 -43.57
N ALA A 41 10.05 14.46 -44.35
CA ALA A 41 9.45 15.78 -44.27
C ALA A 41 8.35 15.91 -45.33
N PHE A 42 7.17 16.36 -44.92
CA PHE A 42 6.01 16.63 -45.76
C PHE A 42 5.69 18.11 -45.76
N ARG A 43 5.29 18.66 -46.91
CA ARG A 43 4.87 20.04 -47.06
C ARG A 43 3.64 20.17 -47.95
N LYS A 44 2.74 21.07 -47.54
CA LYS A 44 1.58 21.50 -48.31
C LYS A 44 1.40 23.01 -48.17
N THR A 45 1.22 23.69 -49.29
CA THR A 45 0.79 25.09 -49.30
C THR A 45 -0.69 25.15 -49.63
N VAL A 46 -1.42 25.94 -48.85
CA VAL A 46 -2.85 26.23 -49.05
C VAL A 46 -3.05 27.73 -49.11
N ASN A 47 -4.02 28.20 -49.90
CA ASN A 47 -4.39 29.60 -49.95
C ASN A 47 -5.78 29.77 -49.33
N LEU A 48 -5.90 30.67 -48.34
CA LEU A 48 -7.14 30.91 -47.61
C LEU A 48 -7.62 32.34 -47.88
N ALA A 49 -8.84 32.49 -48.40
CA ALA A 49 -9.48 33.81 -48.54
C ALA A 49 -9.79 34.45 -47.17
N SER A 50 -10.10 33.61 -46.19
CA SER A 50 -10.27 33.94 -44.78
C SER A 50 -9.93 32.72 -43.93
N VAL A 51 -9.41 32.93 -42.72
CA VAL A 51 -9.14 31.83 -41.78
C VAL A 51 -10.46 31.41 -41.11
N PRO A 52 -10.87 30.12 -41.19
CA PRO A 52 -12.02 29.62 -40.44
C PRO A 52 -11.83 29.79 -38.93
N SER A 53 -12.91 29.93 -38.17
CA SER A 53 -12.84 30.05 -36.70
C SER A 53 -12.31 28.80 -36.00
N SER A 54 -12.37 27.65 -36.68
CA SER A 54 -11.82 26.38 -36.22
C SER A 54 -11.39 25.56 -37.44
N VAL A 55 -10.22 24.93 -37.34
CA VAL A 55 -9.64 24.04 -38.35
C VAL A 55 -9.15 22.81 -37.62
N VAL A 56 -10.12 22.00 -37.19
CA VAL A 56 -9.86 20.68 -36.62
C VAL A 56 -9.17 19.80 -37.66
N THR A 57 -8.01 19.27 -37.27
CA THR A 57 -7.11 18.52 -38.14
C THR A 57 -6.88 17.14 -37.55
N ASP A 58 -7.24 16.12 -38.32
CA ASP A 58 -7.08 14.71 -37.99
C ASP A 58 -5.78 14.18 -38.60
N ILE A 59 -4.89 13.60 -37.79
CA ILE A 59 -3.56 13.15 -38.20
C ILE A 59 -3.29 11.73 -37.70
N ALA A 60 -3.01 10.80 -38.61
CA ALA A 60 -2.55 9.46 -38.26
C ALA A 60 -1.19 9.19 -38.90
N THR A 61 -0.33 8.45 -38.20
CA THR A 61 0.98 8.09 -38.73
C THR A 61 1.41 6.74 -38.19
N ASP A 62 2.31 6.07 -38.92
CA ASP A 62 3.20 5.07 -38.36
C ASP A 62 4.65 5.62 -38.46
N THR A 63 5.28 6.20 -37.43
CA THR A 63 4.97 6.02 -36.00
C THR A 63 4.82 7.31 -35.19
N LYS A 64 5.66 8.33 -35.41
CA LYS A 64 5.62 9.61 -34.65
C LYS A 64 5.73 10.82 -35.59
N TYR A 65 5.15 11.97 -35.23
CA TYR A 65 5.27 13.19 -36.04
C TYR A 65 5.48 14.48 -35.23
N TRP A 66 5.99 15.52 -35.89
CA TRP A 66 6.04 16.90 -35.40
C TRP A 66 5.37 17.80 -36.43
N LEU A 67 4.36 18.56 -36.01
CA LEU A 67 3.54 19.42 -36.87
C LEU A 67 3.97 20.88 -36.74
N TYR A 68 4.16 21.52 -37.88
CA TYR A 68 4.43 22.94 -38.00
C TYR A 68 3.41 23.61 -38.93
N VAL A 69 2.90 24.76 -38.53
CA VAL A 69 2.05 25.61 -39.36
C VAL A 69 2.70 26.98 -39.44
N ASN A 70 3.00 27.42 -40.67
CA ASN A 70 3.72 28.66 -40.94
C ASN A 70 5.05 28.79 -40.16
N GLY A 71 5.78 27.67 -40.02
CA GLY A 71 7.02 27.59 -39.24
C GLY A 71 6.84 27.51 -37.72
N THR A 72 5.62 27.68 -37.18
CA THR A 72 5.34 27.54 -35.76
C THR A 72 5.08 26.09 -35.41
N LEU A 73 5.78 25.55 -34.42
CA LEU A 73 5.54 24.22 -33.88
C LEU A 73 4.17 24.16 -33.19
N VAL A 74 3.29 23.28 -33.68
CA VAL A 74 1.91 23.11 -33.19
C VAL A 74 1.77 21.86 -32.32
N THR A 75 2.44 20.78 -32.72
CA THR A 75 2.46 19.50 -31.99
C THR A 75 3.91 19.02 -31.89
N PHE A 76 4.39 18.87 -30.65
CA PHE A 76 5.69 18.28 -30.34
C PHE A 76 5.46 16.81 -29.99
N GLU A 77 5.81 15.91 -30.92
CA GLU A 77 5.57 14.46 -30.83
C GLU A 77 4.07 14.09 -30.75
N GLY A 78 3.45 13.93 -31.92
CA GLY A 78 2.16 13.28 -32.10
C GLY A 78 2.29 11.84 -32.62
N GLY A 79 1.17 11.14 -32.70
CA GLY A 79 1.10 9.72 -32.99
C GLY A 79 1.29 8.88 -31.73
N LEU A 80 0.32 8.01 -31.44
CA LEU A 80 0.48 6.97 -30.42
C LEU A 80 1.15 5.74 -31.02
N LYS A 81 1.87 4.98 -30.18
CA LYS A 81 2.26 3.60 -30.54
C LYS A 81 1.00 2.76 -30.88
N ARG A 82 1.16 1.70 -31.67
CA ARG A 82 0.10 0.95 -32.42
C ARG A 82 -1.20 0.77 -31.63
N GLY A 83 -2.31 0.82 -32.38
CA GLY A 83 -3.64 1.19 -31.94
C GLY A 83 -4.40 0.24 -30.99
N PRO A 84 -5.71 0.45 -30.84
CA PRO A 84 -6.53 -0.14 -29.78
C PRO A 84 -6.65 -1.67 -29.87
N ASN A 85 -6.20 -2.26 -30.97
CA ASN A 85 -6.07 -3.69 -31.21
C ASN A 85 -4.86 -3.93 -32.14
N PRO A 86 -4.47 -5.18 -32.42
CA PRO A 86 -3.27 -5.48 -33.20
C PRO A 86 -3.25 -4.98 -34.65
N SER A 87 -4.39 -4.55 -35.21
CA SER A 87 -4.54 -4.17 -36.63
C SER A 87 -4.90 -2.70 -36.87
N ASP A 88 -5.42 -1.99 -35.86
CA ASP A 88 -5.94 -0.64 -36.02
C ASP A 88 -4.93 0.43 -35.55
N THR A 89 -5.19 1.69 -35.91
CA THR A 89 -4.27 2.82 -35.68
C THR A 89 -4.99 3.98 -35.00
N TYR A 90 -4.31 4.60 -34.03
CA TYR A 90 -4.82 5.84 -33.43
C TYR A 90 -4.58 7.05 -34.37
N TYR A 91 -5.52 7.98 -34.40
CA TYR A 91 -5.34 9.30 -34.99
C TYR A 91 -5.50 10.40 -33.94
N ASP A 92 -4.70 11.46 -34.09
CA ASP A 92 -4.74 12.65 -33.27
C ASP A 92 -5.72 13.68 -33.86
N GLU A 93 -6.40 14.45 -33.00
CA GLU A 93 -7.26 15.58 -33.41
C GLU A 93 -6.68 16.89 -32.85
N LYS A 94 -6.39 17.87 -33.71
CA LYS A 94 -5.78 19.16 -33.31
C LYS A 94 -6.42 20.33 -34.06
N ASP A 95 -6.94 21.32 -33.35
CA ASP A 95 -7.35 22.58 -33.98
C ASP A 95 -6.11 23.45 -34.27
N ILE A 96 -5.95 23.81 -35.55
CA ILE A 96 -4.82 24.60 -36.04
C ILE A 96 -5.21 26.02 -36.48
N ALA A 97 -6.48 26.44 -36.31
CA ALA A 97 -6.97 27.73 -36.82
C ALA A 97 -6.13 28.93 -36.36
N SER A 98 -5.71 28.92 -35.08
CA SER A 98 -4.94 30.00 -34.45
C SER A 98 -3.53 30.19 -35.02
N TYR A 99 -3.03 29.24 -35.83
CA TYR A 99 -1.72 29.30 -36.48
C TYR A 99 -1.78 29.71 -37.95
N LEU A 100 -2.99 29.87 -38.49
CA LEU A 100 -3.24 30.22 -39.88
C LEU A 100 -3.43 31.73 -40.05
N THR A 101 -3.20 32.21 -41.28
CA THR A 101 -3.35 33.61 -41.69
C THR A 101 -4.13 33.70 -43.01
N THR A 102 -4.68 34.86 -43.35
CA THR A 102 -5.26 35.06 -44.70
C THR A 102 -4.15 35.02 -45.75
N GLY A 103 -4.42 34.36 -46.88
CA GLY A 103 -3.46 34.16 -47.96
C GLY A 103 -2.76 32.80 -47.89
N ASN A 104 -1.48 32.75 -48.28
CA ASN A 104 -0.73 31.51 -48.33
C ASN A 104 -0.33 31.04 -46.93
N ASN A 105 -0.63 29.78 -46.64
CA ASN A 105 -0.21 29.08 -45.43
C ASN A 105 0.54 27.82 -45.80
N THR A 106 1.52 27.47 -44.98
CA THR A 106 2.29 26.25 -45.11
C THR A 106 2.00 25.32 -43.94
N ILE A 107 1.65 24.08 -44.27
CA ILE A 107 1.54 22.97 -43.33
C ILE A 107 2.74 22.07 -43.58
N ALA A 108 3.52 21.80 -42.53
CA ALA A 108 4.74 21.01 -42.60
C ALA A 108 4.74 19.94 -41.50
N LEU A 109 5.10 18.70 -41.84
CA LEU A 109 5.20 17.60 -40.88
C LEU A 109 6.54 16.89 -41.01
N LEU A 110 7.24 16.68 -39.91
CA LEU A 110 8.35 15.74 -39.83
C LEU A 110 7.80 14.44 -39.26
N VAL A 111 7.94 13.34 -39.97
CA VAL A 111 7.41 12.03 -39.56
C VAL A 111 8.56 11.04 -39.41
N TRP A 112 8.59 10.33 -38.29
CA TRP A 112 9.54 9.26 -38.00
C TRP A 112 8.82 7.92 -38.01
N HIS A 113 9.19 7.07 -38.96
CA HIS A 113 8.76 5.68 -39.02
C HIS A 113 9.83 4.79 -38.40
N PHE A 114 9.49 4.09 -37.31
CA PHE A 114 10.43 3.18 -36.66
C PHE A 114 10.73 1.98 -37.56
N GLY A 115 9.70 1.40 -38.19
CA GLY A 115 9.82 0.19 -39.01
C GLY A 115 10.32 -1.02 -38.24
N LYS A 116 10.01 -1.08 -36.94
CA LYS A 116 10.48 -2.10 -35.98
C LYS A 116 9.44 -2.31 -34.88
N SER A 117 9.11 -3.57 -34.61
CA SER A 117 8.30 -3.98 -33.46
C SER A 117 9.13 -4.09 -32.17
N GLY A 118 8.48 -3.88 -31.04
CA GLY A 118 9.02 -4.07 -29.68
C GLY A 118 7.92 -4.45 -28.69
N PHE A 119 8.22 -4.38 -27.39
CA PHE A 119 7.31 -4.74 -26.30
C PHE A 119 6.21 -3.69 -26.06
N SER A 120 6.33 -2.51 -26.68
CA SER A 120 5.39 -1.39 -26.54
C SER A 120 4.80 -0.91 -27.86
N HIS A 121 5.16 -1.54 -28.97
CA HIS A 121 4.73 -1.13 -30.30
C HIS A 121 4.76 -2.32 -31.28
N LYS A 122 3.71 -2.43 -32.08
CA LYS A 122 3.66 -3.35 -33.22
C LYS A 122 3.65 -2.56 -34.52
N ASP A 123 4.72 -2.71 -35.28
CA ASP A 123 4.85 -2.07 -36.59
C ASP A 123 3.73 -2.54 -37.52
N SER A 124 3.12 -1.61 -38.27
CA SER A 124 2.06 -1.97 -39.23
C SER A 124 2.60 -2.72 -40.46
N GLY A 125 3.91 -2.65 -40.71
CA GLY A 125 4.57 -3.17 -41.91
C GLY A 125 4.70 -2.16 -43.05
N ALA A 126 4.24 -0.91 -42.87
CA ALA A 126 4.41 0.15 -43.85
C ALA A 126 4.47 1.54 -43.20
N ALA A 127 5.31 2.43 -43.74
CA ALA A 127 5.30 3.83 -43.35
C ALA A 127 4.16 4.60 -44.02
N GLY A 128 3.53 5.50 -43.26
CA GLY A 128 2.47 6.33 -43.79
C GLY A 128 2.14 7.54 -42.91
N LEU A 129 1.70 8.60 -43.58
CA LEU A 129 1.03 9.76 -42.99
C LEU A 129 -0.37 9.90 -43.59
N LEU A 130 -1.37 10.10 -42.74
CA LEU A 130 -2.71 10.53 -43.13
C LEU A 130 -2.99 11.88 -42.46
N PHE A 131 -3.47 12.83 -43.25
CA PHE A 131 -3.80 14.17 -42.80
C PHE A 131 -5.15 14.59 -43.38
N GLN A 132 -6.05 15.11 -42.55
CA GLN A 132 -7.32 15.64 -43.01
C GLN A 132 -7.75 16.84 -42.19
N SER A 133 -8.17 17.90 -42.86
CA SER A 133 -8.74 19.11 -42.26
C SER A 133 -9.72 19.75 -43.26
N PRO A 134 -10.53 20.74 -42.84
CA PRO A 134 -11.38 21.52 -43.75
C PRO A 134 -10.63 22.23 -44.89
N ILE A 135 -9.31 22.42 -44.77
CA ILE A 135 -8.51 23.21 -45.72
C ILE A 135 -7.57 22.36 -46.58
N ALA A 136 -7.30 21.12 -46.20
CA ALA A 136 -6.42 20.20 -46.91
C ALA A 136 -6.64 18.75 -46.51
N VAL A 137 -6.45 17.85 -47.47
CA VAL A 137 -6.37 16.40 -47.29
C VAL A 137 -5.00 15.90 -47.79
N SER A 138 -4.46 14.84 -47.20
CA SER A 138 -3.27 14.15 -47.70
C SER A 138 -3.59 13.44 -49.01
N ASP A 139 -2.80 13.70 -50.03
CA ASP A 139 -2.88 13.11 -51.37
C ASP A 139 -1.52 13.28 -52.09
N THR A 140 -1.44 12.85 -53.35
CA THR A 140 -0.21 12.95 -54.15
C THR A 140 0.18 14.37 -54.54
N SER A 141 -0.59 15.41 -54.16
CA SER A 141 -0.21 16.81 -54.36
C SER A 141 0.66 17.37 -53.23
N TRP A 142 0.81 16.63 -52.14
CA TRP A 142 1.78 16.97 -51.09
C TRP A 142 3.20 16.77 -51.59
N ARG A 143 4.12 17.61 -51.12
CA ARG A 143 5.56 17.43 -51.35
C ARG A 143 6.14 16.60 -50.22
N ALA A 144 7.00 15.64 -50.55
CA ALA A 144 7.67 14.78 -49.58
C ALA A 144 9.15 14.58 -49.94
N ILE A 145 9.99 14.49 -48.92
CA ILE A 145 11.40 14.12 -49.06
C ILE A 145 11.83 13.29 -47.85
N VAL A 146 12.58 12.21 -48.09
CA VAL A 146 13.34 11.53 -47.03
C VAL A 146 14.36 12.53 -46.51
N HIS A 147 14.26 12.90 -45.24
CA HIS A 147 15.06 13.99 -44.67
C HIS A 147 16.55 13.62 -44.74
N PRO A 148 17.37 14.28 -45.58
CA PRO A 148 18.72 13.84 -45.90
C PRO A 148 19.70 13.91 -44.71
N GLY A 149 19.36 14.71 -43.70
CA GLY A 149 20.12 14.77 -42.45
C GLY A 149 19.97 13.53 -41.56
N TYR A 150 18.83 12.84 -41.57
CA TYR A 150 18.64 11.67 -40.69
C TYR A 150 19.13 10.40 -41.40
N GLY A 151 19.94 9.61 -40.71
CA GLY A 151 20.50 8.37 -41.22
C GLY A 151 20.25 7.18 -40.29
N ASN A 152 20.48 5.99 -40.84
CA ASN A 152 20.44 4.73 -40.10
C ASN A 152 21.85 4.41 -39.57
N ASP A 153 22.18 4.88 -38.37
CA ASP A 153 23.45 4.53 -37.71
C ASP A 153 23.37 3.13 -37.10
N THR A 154 23.99 2.18 -37.78
CA THR A 154 24.16 0.81 -37.31
C THR A 154 25.47 0.59 -36.55
N ALA A 155 26.32 1.62 -36.40
CA ALA A 155 27.56 1.52 -35.66
C ALA A 155 27.31 1.65 -34.14
N GLY A 156 28.23 1.10 -33.35
CA GLY A 156 28.15 1.12 -31.88
C GLY A 156 26.99 0.28 -31.31
N GLY A 157 26.67 0.51 -30.04
CA GLY A 157 25.57 -0.18 -29.36
C GLY A 157 24.21 0.21 -29.95
N GLN A 158 23.39 -0.80 -30.24
CA GLN A 158 22.02 -0.65 -30.69
C GLN A 158 21.05 -0.84 -29.51
N PRO A 159 19.89 -0.16 -29.49
CA PRO A 159 18.88 -0.40 -28.49
C PRO A 159 18.45 -1.86 -28.52
N ASN A 160 18.19 -2.41 -27.34
CA ASN A 160 17.81 -3.81 -27.20
C ASN A 160 16.51 -4.15 -27.97
N TYR A 161 16.22 -5.44 -28.13
CA TYR A 161 15.12 -5.91 -28.99
C TYR A 161 13.72 -5.59 -28.44
N ARG A 162 13.59 -5.23 -27.15
CA ARG A 162 12.32 -4.84 -26.52
C ARG A 162 11.90 -3.43 -26.93
N LEU A 163 12.85 -2.54 -27.21
CA LEU A 163 12.57 -1.18 -27.69
C LEU A 163 12.26 -1.18 -29.18
N ALA A 164 11.15 -0.53 -29.56
CA ALA A 164 10.82 -0.30 -30.97
C ALA A 164 11.60 0.90 -31.53
N GLU A 165 11.94 1.85 -30.67
CA GLU A 165 12.67 3.06 -31.00
C GLU A 165 14.12 2.77 -31.40
N PRO A 166 14.56 3.21 -32.60
CA PRO A 166 15.94 3.12 -33.00
C PRO A 166 16.77 4.30 -32.47
N ASN A 167 18.10 4.18 -32.54
CA ASN A 167 19.01 5.30 -32.32
C ASN A 167 18.77 6.41 -33.35
N ILE A 168 19.01 7.65 -32.94
CA ILE A 168 18.99 8.80 -33.84
C ILE A 168 20.39 9.08 -34.35
N SER A 169 20.54 9.24 -35.66
CA SER A 169 21.76 9.75 -36.26
C SER A 169 21.42 10.89 -37.21
N TYR A 170 22.06 12.04 -36.98
CA TYR A 170 21.84 13.23 -37.77
C TYR A 170 23.16 13.78 -38.32
N ASP A 171 23.30 13.78 -39.64
CA ASP A 171 24.43 14.39 -40.36
C ASP A 171 24.04 15.75 -40.95
N ALA A 172 24.41 16.82 -40.25
CA ALA A 172 24.08 18.18 -40.65
C ALA A 172 24.74 18.59 -41.98
N ARG A 173 25.80 17.90 -42.43
CA ARG A 173 26.41 18.15 -43.76
C ARG A 173 25.45 17.83 -44.89
N ASN A 174 24.54 16.87 -44.67
CA ASN A 174 23.55 16.44 -45.65
C ASN A 174 22.23 17.24 -45.52
N ALA A 175 22.05 17.99 -44.44
CA ALA A 175 20.80 18.68 -44.13
C ALA A 175 20.72 20.13 -44.67
N GLY A 176 21.74 20.62 -45.37
CA GLY A 176 21.77 22.02 -45.84
C GLY A 176 20.58 22.42 -46.72
N SER A 177 20.08 21.50 -47.55
CA SER A 177 18.88 21.70 -48.37
C SER A 177 17.58 21.78 -47.57
N MET A 178 17.62 21.46 -46.27
CA MET A 178 16.48 21.46 -45.36
C MET A 178 16.50 22.69 -44.42
N ALA A 179 17.40 23.66 -44.61
CA ALA A 179 17.45 24.84 -43.75
C ALA A 179 16.10 25.60 -43.76
N ASN A 180 15.49 25.77 -42.58
CA ASN A 180 14.18 26.41 -42.38
C ASN A 180 13.06 25.81 -43.25
N TRP A 181 13.13 24.51 -43.55
CA TRP A 181 12.17 23.85 -44.43
C TRP A 181 10.73 23.90 -43.94
N GLN A 182 10.44 24.26 -42.69
CA GLN A 182 9.07 24.39 -42.16
C GLN A 182 8.45 25.76 -42.44
N ALA A 183 9.25 26.75 -42.86
CA ALA A 183 8.81 28.12 -43.07
C ALA A 183 7.95 28.28 -44.34
N THR A 184 7.19 29.39 -44.40
CA THR A 184 6.31 29.72 -45.53
C THR A 184 7.07 30.03 -46.82
N GLY A 185 8.26 30.64 -46.72
CA GLY A 185 9.08 31.04 -47.87
C GLY A 185 10.02 29.97 -48.41
N PHE A 186 9.99 28.75 -47.88
CA PHE A 186 10.88 27.68 -48.33
C PHE A 186 10.51 27.19 -49.74
N ASN A 187 11.51 27.05 -50.61
CA ASN A 187 11.32 26.53 -51.97
C ASN A 187 11.42 24.98 -51.99
N ASP A 188 10.27 24.32 -52.02
CA ASP A 188 10.16 22.85 -52.11
C ASP A 188 10.02 22.32 -53.55
N SER A 189 10.33 23.12 -54.58
CA SER A 189 10.18 22.70 -55.98
C SER A 189 11.05 21.49 -56.36
N ALA A 190 12.13 21.25 -55.62
CA ALA A 190 13.02 20.10 -55.80
C ALA A 190 12.51 18.82 -55.12
N TRP A 191 11.46 18.90 -54.29
CA TRP A 191 10.89 17.75 -53.61
C TRP A 191 9.96 16.97 -54.54
N SER A 192 9.96 15.65 -54.39
CA SER A 192 9.00 14.81 -55.11
C SER A 192 7.60 15.01 -54.56
N ASN A 193 6.60 14.72 -55.39
CA ASN A 193 5.26 14.52 -54.89
C ASN A 193 5.22 13.28 -53.98
N ALA A 194 4.36 13.29 -52.97
CA ALA A 194 4.15 12.15 -52.10
C ALA A 194 3.53 10.98 -52.87
N THR A 195 3.88 9.76 -52.48
CA THR A 195 3.34 8.52 -53.05
C THR A 195 2.10 8.10 -52.26
N ASP A 196 1.06 7.64 -52.97
CA ASP A 196 -0.16 7.08 -52.35
C ASP A 196 0.14 5.69 -51.76
N LYS A 197 -0.22 5.51 -50.48
CA LYS A 197 0.02 4.29 -49.69
C LYS A 197 -1.27 3.56 -49.31
N GLY A 198 -2.41 4.00 -49.83
CA GLY A 198 -3.68 3.30 -49.66
C GLY A 198 -4.79 4.17 -49.07
N ALA A 199 -5.98 3.56 -49.01
CA ALA A 199 -7.15 4.18 -48.43
C ALA A 199 -7.08 4.18 -46.89
N PRO A 200 -7.70 5.17 -46.23
CA PRO A 200 -7.98 5.12 -44.80
C PRO A 200 -8.87 3.91 -44.48
N ASN A 201 -8.81 3.40 -43.25
CA ASN A 201 -9.57 2.21 -42.80
C ASN A 201 -9.26 0.93 -43.58
N ALA A 202 -8.07 0.82 -44.17
CA ALA A 202 -7.63 -0.36 -44.91
C ALA A 202 -6.29 -0.88 -44.35
N ALA A 203 -6.03 -2.17 -44.54
CA ALA A 203 -4.72 -2.75 -44.24
C ALA A 203 -3.61 -2.03 -45.05
N PRO A 204 -2.39 -1.87 -44.50
CA PRO A 204 -1.94 -2.39 -43.20
C PRO A 204 -2.29 -1.52 -41.99
N TYR A 205 -2.81 -0.30 -42.20
CA TYR A 205 -3.07 0.66 -41.13
C TYR A 205 -4.34 0.36 -40.30
N GLY A 206 -5.30 -0.34 -40.89
CA GLY A 206 -6.55 -0.75 -40.24
C GLY A 206 -7.50 0.42 -40.01
N ALA A 207 -8.49 0.20 -39.13
CA ALA A 207 -9.44 1.24 -38.76
C ALA A 207 -8.76 2.36 -37.96
N LEU A 208 -9.28 3.57 -38.11
CA LEU A 208 -8.77 4.76 -37.45
C LEU A 208 -9.61 5.08 -36.21
N VAL A 209 -8.96 5.09 -35.05
CA VAL A 209 -9.60 5.35 -33.76
C VAL A 209 -9.01 6.62 -33.15
N ALA A 210 -9.85 7.50 -32.61
CA ALA A 210 -9.38 8.76 -32.03
C ALA A 210 -8.45 8.47 -30.84
N ARG A 211 -7.41 9.30 -30.67
CA ARG A 211 -6.52 9.30 -29.50
C ARG A 211 -7.37 9.39 -28.21
N PRO A 212 -7.32 8.40 -27.30
CA PRO A 212 -8.17 8.40 -26.10
C PRO A 212 -7.52 9.12 -24.89
N ILE A 213 -6.27 9.59 -25.03
CA ILE A 213 -5.50 10.25 -23.98
C ILE A 213 -5.04 11.65 -24.43
N PRO A 214 -4.63 12.56 -23.53
CA PRO A 214 -4.15 13.89 -23.91
C PRO A 214 -2.89 13.82 -24.77
N PHE A 215 -2.60 14.89 -25.52
CA PHE A 215 -1.27 15.07 -26.11
C PHE A 215 -0.19 15.11 -25.03
N PHE A 216 1.05 14.79 -25.39
CA PHE A 216 2.16 14.89 -24.46
C PHE A 216 2.45 16.34 -24.09
N ARG A 217 2.72 16.58 -22.82
CA ARG A 217 3.21 17.88 -22.34
C ARG A 217 4.69 18.01 -22.68
N TYR A 218 5.12 19.24 -22.92
CA TYR A 218 6.54 19.55 -23.09
C TYR A 218 6.84 20.98 -22.62
N THR A 219 8.06 21.19 -22.17
CA THR A 219 8.56 22.50 -21.71
C THR A 219 9.19 23.31 -22.85
N GLY A 220 9.59 24.55 -22.60
CA GLY A 220 10.63 25.22 -23.40
C GLY A 220 12.01 24.62 -23.14
N LEU A 221 13.05 25.05 -23.87
CA LEU A 221 14.43 24.65 -23.55
C LEU A 221 14.78 25.10 -22.11
N GLN A 222 15.25 24.15 -21.30
CA GLN A 222 15.68 24.34 -19.91
C GLN A 222 17.20 24.20 -19.81
N SER A 223 17.79 24.96 -18.88
CA SER A 223 19.19 24.81 -18.51
C SER A 223 19.39 23.68 -17.50
N TYR A 224 20.51 22.96 -17.63
CA TYR A 224 20.94 21.98 -16.64
C TYR A 224 21.25 22.65 -15.29
N THR A 225 21.07 21.90 -14.19
CA THR A 225 21.30 22.42 -12.82
C THR A 225 22.76 22.79 -12.60
N ASN A 226 23.68 22.11 -13.27
CA ASN A 226 25.12 22.37 -13.24
C ASN A 226 25.62 23.20 -14.44
N SER A 227 24.73 23.92 -15.14
CA SER A 227 25.05 24.69 -16.36
C SER A 227 26.22 25.65 -16.20
N ALA A 228 26.39 26.28 -15.04
CA ALA A 228 27.50 27.19 -14.74
C ALA A 228 28.88 26.51 -14.68
N SER A 229 28.93 25.19 -14.48
CA SER A 229 30.17 24.40 -14.41
C SER A 229 30.46 23.57 -15.67
N LEU A 230 29.56 23.58 -16.66
CA LEU A 230 29.78 22.85 -17.90
C LEU A 230 30.93 23.50 -18.71
N PRO A 231 31.80 22.70 -19.35
CA PRO A 231 32.93 23.24 -20.10
C PRO A 231 32.47 23.97 -21.36
N THR A 232 33.24 24.97 -21.79
CA THR A 232 32.98 25.73 -23.02
C THR A 232 33.65 25.11 -24.25
N MET A 233 34.44 24.05 -24.07
CA MET A 233 35.11 23.28 -25.12
C MET A 233 34.83 21.80 -24.90
N GLY A 234 34.80 21.02 -25.98
CA GLY A 234 34.68 19.57 -25.89
C GLY A 234 35.84 18.92 -25.13
N GLN A 235 35.62 17.68 -24.68
CA GLN A 235 36.58 16.91 -23.87
C GLN A 235 37.02 15.60 -24.56
N GLY A 236 36.80 15.46 -25.87
CA GLY A 236 37.16 14.26 -26.61
C GLY A 236 36.22 13.12 -26.26
N SER A 237 36.78 11.98 -25.85
CA SER A 237 36.02 10.78 -25.44
C SER A 237 35.50 10.86 -24.00
N THR A 238 35.95 11.83 -23.20
CA THR A 238 35.45 12.02 -21.83
C THR A 238 34.05 12.62 -21.89
N ALA A 239 33.08 11.95 -21.26
CA ALA A 239 31.71 12.41 -21.23
C ALA A 239 31.56 13.68 -20.38
N ILE A 240 30.92 14.69 -20.97
CA ILE A 240 30.45 15.89 -20.27
C ILE A 240 29.09 15.55 -19.67
N VAL A 241 29.00 15.54 -18.33
CA VAL A 241 27.79 15.18 -17.59
C VAL A 241 26.99 16.43 -17.26
N ALA A 242 25.82 16.57 -17.87
CA ALA A 242 24.89 17.67 -17.66
C ALA A 242 23.71 17.22 -16.79
N THR A 243 23.67 17.70 -15.54
CA THR A 243 22.79 17.19 -14.49
C THR A 243 21.37 17.73 -14.62
N LEU A 244 20.39 16.83 -14.55
CA LEU A 244 18.97 17.14 -14.51
C LEU A 244 18.52 17.37 -13.05
N PRO A 245 17.42 18.13 -12.81
CA PRO A 245 16.94 18.39 -11.46
C PRO A 245 16.31 17.16 -10.77
N SER A 246 15.94 16.14 -11.54
CA SER A 246 15.49 14.82 -11.09
C SER A 246 15.71 13.80 -12.20
N ASN A 247 15.27 12.55 -12.04
CA ASN A 247 15.06 11.71 -13.22
C ASN A 247 13.95 12.34 -14.08
N LEU A 248 14.19 12.52 -15.38
CA LEU A 248 13.24 13.12 -16.33
C LEU A 248 13.22 12.37 -17.66
N GLN A 249 12.11 12.46 -18.39
CA GLN A 249 12.03 12.15 -19.82
C GLN A 249 12.38 13.43 -20.62
N VAL A 250 13.45 13.40 -21.44
CA VAL A 250 14.00 14.60 -22.08
C VAL A 250 14.40 14.41 -23.55
N THR A 251 14.31 15.49 -24.33
CA THR A 251 15.00 15.64 -25.63
C THR A 251 16.22 16.57 -25.44
N PRO A 252 17.45 16.07 -25.63
CA PRO A 252 18.68 16.88 -25.49
C PRO A 252 18.84 17.92 -26.61
N TYR A 253 19.39 19.09 -26.26
CA TYR A 253 19.71 20.18 -27.18
C TYR A 253 21.15 20.65 -27.04
N LEU A 254 21.80 20.94 -28.17
CA LEU A 254 23.12 21.55 -28.21
C LEU A 254 23.19 22.72 -29.20
N LYS A 255 24.03 23.69 -28.86
CA LYS A 255 24.52 24.74 -29.77
C LYS A 255 26.03 24.77 -29.70
N VAL A 256 26.68 24.65 -30.85
CA VAL A 256 28.14 24.52 -30.94
C VAL A 256 28.71 25.32 -32.09
N ASN A 257 29.98 25.67 -31.99
CA ASN A 257 30.80 26.12 -33.10
C ASN A 257 31.89 25.06 -33.35
N ALA A 258 31.87 24.44 -34.52
CA ALA A 258 32.64 23.23 -34.80
C ALA A 258 33.19 23.19 -36.23
N SER A 259 34.25 22.42 -36.46
CA SER A 259 34.65 22.02 -37.81
C SER A 259 33.66 21.01 -38.38
N ALA A 260 33.43 21.06 -39.70
CA ALA A 260 32.56 20.09 -40.38
C ALA A 260 33.04 18.66 -40.16
N GLY A 261 32.11 17.73 -39.93
CA GLY A 261 32.38 16.31 -39.71
C GLY A 261 32.74 15.93 -38.28
N SER A 262 32.77 16.88 -37.32
CA SER A 262 32.91 16.54 -35.90
C SER A 262 31.69 15.72 -35.45
N VAL A 263 31.93 14.58 -34.80
CA VAL A 263 30.90 13.65 -34.31
C VAL A 263 30.68 13.88 -32.82
N ILE A 264 29.44 14.16 -32.44
CA ILE A 264 29.01 14.36 -31.06
C ILE A 264 28.07 13.21 -30.67
N GLY A 265 28.41 12.51 -29.58
CA GLY A 265 27.54 11.49 -28.97
C GLY A 265 26.66 12.09 -27.88
N ILE A 266 25.42 11.63 -27.79
CA ILE A 266 24.42 12.08 -26.81
C ILE A 266 23.70 10.86 -26.25
N GLN A 267 23.69 10.70 -24.94
CA GLN A 267 22.94 9.66 -24.23
C GLN A 267 22.60 10.15 -22.81
N THR A 268 21.85 9.37 -22.05
CA THR A 268 21.70 9.61 -20.60
C THR A 268 22.64 8.72 -19.80
N ASP A 269 22.78 9.03 -18.52
CA ASP A 269 23.41 8.14 -17.53
C ASP A 269 22.70 6.78 -17.39
N HIS A 270 21.44 6.68 -17.81
CA HIS A 270 20.68 5.43 -17.89
C HIS A 270 20.78 4.71 -19.25
N TYR A 271 21.79 5.01 -20.08
CA TYR A 271 21.96 4.32 -21.36
C TYR A 271 22.09 2.80 -21.23
N THR A 272 22.65 2.28 -20.13
CA THR A 272 22.74 0.84 -19.83
C THR A 272 21.91 0.41 -18.62
N ASP A 273 20.91 1.20 -18.23
CA ASP A 273 19.99 0.88 -17.15
C ASP A 273 19.22 -0.41 -17.45
N GLY A 274 19.04 -1.26 -16.42
CA GLY A 274 18.52 -2.62 -16.59
C GLY A 274 19.46 -3.60 -17.31
N GLY A 275 20.76 -3.26 -17.44
CA GLY A 275 21.80 -4.13 -18.00
C GLY A 275 21.84 -4.21 -19.53
N GLU A 276 21.03 -3.40 -20.21
CA GLU A 276 20.83 -3.46 -21.67
C GLU A 276 21.01 -2.08 -22.29
N ASN A 277 21.43 -2.03 -23.56
CA ASN A 277 21.53 -0.75 -24.27
C ASN A 277 20.14 -0.15 -24.53
N ASN A 278 20.00 1.13 -24.19
CA ASN A 278 18.84 1.97 -24.47
C ASN A 278 19.09 2.86 -25.71
N VAL A 279 18.22 3.85 -25.93
CA VAL A 279 18.35 4.78 -27.07
C VAL A 279 19.45 5.82 -26.84
N ARG A 280 20.21 6.12 -27.88
CA ARG A 280 21.19 7.23 -27.94
C ARG A 280 21.02 8.04 -29.22
N ALA A 281 21.68 9.19 -29.29
CA ALA A 281 21.76 10.01 -30.48
C ALA A 281 23.20 10.34 -30.88
N THR A 282 23.41 10.47 -32.19
CA THR A 282 24.66 10.92 -32.81
C THR A 282 24.37 12.16 -33.65
N TYR A 283 25.18 13.22 -33.50
CA TYR A 283 25.11 14.43 -34.30
C TYR A 283 26.45 14.69 -35.00
N ILE A 284 26.43 14.86 -36.33
CA ILE A 284 27.60 15.18 -37.16
C ILE A 284 27.45 16.61 -37.68
N THR A 285 28.45 17.43 -37.38
CA THR A 285 28.43 18.88 -37.64
C THR A 285 28.66 19.26 -39.11
N THR A 286 28.04 20.35 -39.58
CA THR A 286 28.22 20.90 -40.94
C THR A 286 29.35 21.94 -41.05
N GLY A 287 29.78 22.49 -39.91
CA GLY A 287 30.83 23.51 -39.81
C GLY A 287 30.28 24.87 -39.37
N GLY A 288 31.06 25.62 -38.60
CA GLY A 288 30.64 26.89 -38.02
C GLY A 288 29.65 26.73 -36.85
N THR A 289 28.93 27.82 -36.55
CA THR A 289 27.92 27.86 -35.49
C THR A 289 26.62 27.20 -35.94
N GLN A 290 26.13 26.25 -35.17
CA GLN A 290 24.95 25.43 -35.48
C GLN A 290 24.28 24.91 -34.21
N GLU A 291 23.05 24.43 -34.35
CA GLU A 291 22.24 23.89 -33.26
C GLU A 291 21.49 22.62 -33.69
N PHE A 292 21.18 21.77 -32.71
CA PHE A 292 20.49 20.50 -32.90
C PHE A 292 19.72 20.10 -31.63
N GLU A 293 18.49 19.63 -31.82
CA GLU A 293 17.69 18.97 -30.79
C GLU A 293 17.47 17.50 -31.21
N SER A 294 17.82 16.55 -30.33
CA SER A 294 17.52 15.13 -30.55
C SER A 294 16.08 14.85 -30.17
N LEU A 295 15.20 14.76 -31.17
CA LEU A 295 13.75 14.65 -30.97
C LEU A 295 13.27 13.30 -30.38
N GLY A 296 14.09 12.26 -30.41
CA GLY A 296 13.83 11.01 -29.70
C GLY A 296 14.13 11.17 -28.22
N TRP A 297 13.12 10.95 -27.37
CA TRP A 297 13.24 11.16 -25.93
C TRP A 297 14.05 10.04 -25.24
N MET A 298 14.78 10.44 -24.21
CA MET A 298 15.59 9.58 -23.34
C MET A 298 15.21 9.82 -21.88
N SER A 299 15.51 8.89 -20.98
CA SER A 299 15.25 9.04 -19.54
C SER A 299 16.55 8.92 -18.75
N GLY A 300 16.73 9.72 -17.70
CA GLY A 300 17.96 9.76 -16.91
C GLY A 300 17.97 10.82 -15.82
N THR A 301 18.99 10.81 -14.96
CA THR A 301 19.28 11.89 -14.01
C THR A 301 20.34 12.87 -14.56
N ALA A 302 21.00 12.51 -15.65
CA ALA A 302 21.90 13.38 -16.38
C ALA A 302 21.91 13.04 -17.89
N VAL A 303 22.23 14.05 -18.71
CA VAL A 303 22.57 13.85 -20.11
C VAL A 303 24.10 13.86 -20.24
N GLN A 304 24.64 12.85 -20.92
CA GLN A 304 26.06 12.66 -21.19
C GLN A 304 26.36 13.01 -22.65
N TYR A 305 27.26 13.96 -22.85
CA TYR A 305 27.72 14.38 -24.17
C TYR A 305 29.18 14.00 -24.40
N THR A 306 29.48 13.33 -25.50
CA THR A 306 30.86 13.09 -25.95
C THR A 306 31.17 14.06 -27.09
N ILE A 307 31.90 15.13 -26.78
CA ILE A 307 32.15 16.26 -27.70
C ILE A 307 33.66 16.38 -27.98
N PRO A 308 34.13 16.38 -29.25
CA PRO A 308 35.55 16.50 -29.58
C PRO A 308 36.21 17.78 -29.05
N THR A 309 37.49 17.72 -28.66
CA THR A 309 38.22 18.84 -28.01
C THR A 309 38.31 20.13 -28.84
N GLY A 310 38.18 20.04 -30.16
CA GLY A 310 38.16 21.19 -31.07
C GLY A 310 36.80 21.86 -31.26
N VAL A 311 35.75 21.37 -30.60
CA VAL A 311 34.40 21.93 -30.70
C VAL A 311 34.14 22.90 -29.55
N GLN A 312 33.76 24.14 -29.88
CA GLN A 312 33.31 25.12 -28.90
C GLN A 312 31.84 24.88 -28.56
N ILE A 313 31.54 24.77 -27.27
CA ILE A 313 30.20 24.59 -26.73
C ILE A 313 29.63 25.97 -26.42
N LEU A 314 28.54 26.33 -27.08
CA LEU A 314 27.86 27.61 -26.89
C LEU A 314 26.64 27.47 -25.97
N ALA A 315 25.94 26.34 -26.04
CA ALA A 315 24.89 25.97 -25.11
C ALA A 315 24.69 24.45 -25.09
N LEU A 316 24.40 23.92 -23.89
CA LEU A 316 23.78 22.61 -23.71
C LEU A 316 22.49 22.85 -22.93
N SER A 317 21.39 22.29 -23.39
CA SER A 317 20.08 22.42 -22.76
C SER A 317 19.26 21.15 -23.02
N TYR A 318 18.07 21.09 -22.45
CA TYR A 318 17.16 19.98 -22.70
C TYR A 318 15.72 20.49 -22.73
N ARG A 319 14.82 19.68 -23.26
CA ARG A 319 13.38 19.87 -23.09
C ARG A 319 12.81 18.66 -22.40
N GLU A 320 12.10 18.89 -21.30
CA GLU A 320 11.30 17.84 -20.66
C GLU A 320 10.01 17.61 -21.46
N SER A 321 9.64 16.34 -21.62
CA SER A 321 8.41 15.89 -22.29
C SER A 321 7.84 14.67 -21.55
N GLY A 322 6.52 14.52 -21.48
CA GLY A 322 5.88 13.36 -20.84
C GLY A 322 4.35 13.37 -20.94
N TYR A 323 3.68 12.50 -20.20
CA TYR A 323 2.22 12.49 -20.13
C TYR A 323 1.68 13.81 -19.56
N ASP A 324 0.62 14.37 -20.17
CA ASP A 324 0.01 15.62 -19.71
C ASP A 324 -0.94 15.37 -18.54
N THR A 325 -0.37 15.18 -17.34
CA THR A 325 -1.09 15.17 -16.06
C THR A 325 -0.40 16.08 -15.05
N ALA A 326 -1.17 16.73 -14.16
CA ALA A 326 -0.62 17.48 -13.04
C ALA A 326 -0.31 16.59 -11.83
N PHE A 327 0.74 16.93 -11.09
CA PHE A 327 0.97 16.43 -9.73
C PHE A 327 -0.04 17.14 -8.81
N ALA A 328 -1.21 16.53 -8.63
CA ALA A 328 -2.37 17.11 -7.95
C ALA A 328 -2.55 16.59 -6.53
N GLY A 329 -1.92 15.46 -6.21
CA GLY A 329 -1.86 14.90 -4.87
C GLY A 329 -0.62 15.31 -4.10
N SER A 330 -0.64 15.06 -2.80
CA SER A 330 0.50 15.34 -1.93
C SER A 330 0.41 14.52 -0.66
N PHE A 331 1.57 14.13 -0.12
CA PHE A 331 1.70 13.59 1.23
C PHE A 331 2.90 14.22 1.93
N SER A 332 2.75 14.53 3.22
CA SER A 332 3.85 14.84 4.11
C SER A 332 3.55 14.40 5.54
N SER A 333 4.56 14.02 6.30
CA SER A 333 4.49 13.66 7.70
C SER A 333 5.65 14.28 8.50
N ASN A 334 5.68 14.01 9.82
CA ASN A 334 6.81 14.35 10.68
C ASN A 334 8.07 13.48 10.42
N ASP A 335 7.97 12.43 9.60
CA ASP A 335 9.08 11.56 9.24
C ASP A 335 9.61 11.88 7.84
N ALA A 336 10.86 12.38 7.80
CA ALA A 336 11.53 12.72 6.55
C ALA A 336 11.75 11.50 5.63
N PHE A 337 11.90 10.30 6.19
CA PHE A 337 12.01 9.06 5.42
C PHE A 337 10.74 8.80 4.61
N MET A 338 9.58 8.85 5.28
CA MET A 338 8.28 8.60 4.62
C MET A 338 7.99 9.65 3.54
N ASN A 339 8.35 10.90 3.81
CA ASN A 339 8.22 11.99 2.83
C ASN A 339 9.06 11.74 1.57
N ALA A 340 10.32 11.34 1.76
CA ALA A 340 11.23 11.04 0.66
C ALA A 340 10.76 9.81 -0.14
N LEU A 341 10.31 8.76 0.56
CA LEU A 341 9.78 7.55 -0.07
C LEU A 341 8.55 7.88 -0.94
N TRP A 342 7.54 8.56 -0.39
CA TRP A 342 6.35 8.94 -1.14
C TRP A 342 6.68 9.81 -2.37
N THR A 343 7.58 10.79 -2.21
CA THR A 343 7.99 11.69 -3.31
C THR A 343 8.73 10.93 -4.43
N LYS A 344 9.59 9.98 -4.07
CA LYS A 344 10.30 9.12 -5.04
C LYS A 344 9.33 8.18 -5.74
N SER A 345 8.37 7.61 -5.02
CA SER A 345 7.31 6.78 -5.60
C SER A 345 6.48 7.58 -6.61
N GLU A 346 5.98 8.78 -6.26
CA GLU A 346 5.22 9.64 -7.18
C GLU A 346 6.02 9.99 -8.45
N ARG A 347 7.32 10.32 -8.29
CA ARG A 347 8.20 10.59 -9.43
C ARG A 347 8.39 9.37 -10.32
N THR A 348 8.51 8.19 -9.73
CA THR A 348 8.65 6.91 -10.44
C THR A 348 7.43 6.65 -11.29
N VAL A 349 6.23 6.67 -10.70
CA VAL A 349 4.96 6.45 -11.44
C VAL A 349 4.83 7.46 -12.58
N TYR A 350 5.08 8.76 -12.35
CA TYR A 350 4.99 9.77 -13.42
C TYR A 350 5.89 9.46 -14.63
N LEU A 351 7.11 8.98 -14.37
CA LEU A 351 8.06 8.63 -15.43
C LEU A 351 7.66 7.38 -16.20
N ASN A 352 6.73 6.59 -15.66
CA ASN A 352 6.13 5.43 -16.30
C ASN A 352 4.83 5.75 -17.06
N LEU A 353 4.48 7.03 -17.19
CA LEU A 353 3.35 7.49 -17.99
C LEU A 353 3.82 8.04 -19.33
N ARG A 354 3.37 7.43 -20.45
CA ARG A 354 3.51 8.04 -21.80
C ARG A 354 2.42 7.59 -22.76
N ASP A 355 2.75 6.78 -23.77
CA ASP A 355 1.78 6.20 -24.71
C ASP A 355 0.81 5.23 -24.00
N ASN A 356 1.30 4.60 -22.93
CA ASN A 356 0.68 3.60 -22.07
C ASN A 356 1.27 3.73 -20.66
N PHE A 357 0.81 2.91 -19.71
CA PHE A 357 1.60 2.60 -18.52
C PHE A 357 2.85 1.82 -18.95
N MET A 358 3.99 2.11 -18.33
CA MET A 358 5.27 1.48 -18.64
C MET A 358 5.82 0.82 -17.37
N ASP A 359 6.47 -0.33 -17.52
CA ASP A 359 7.30 -0.92 -16.47
C ASP A 359 8.44 0.03 -16.06
N CYS A 360 9.17 0.54 -17.06
CA CYS A 360 10.29 1.45 -16.90
C CYS A 360 10.40 2.41 -18.09
N PRO A 361 10.99 3.62 -17.94
CA PRO A 361 11.15 4.56 -19.05
C PRO A 361 12.37 4.27 -19.96
N THR A 362 13.14 3.23 -19.63
CA THR A 362 14.44 2.91 -20.23
C THR A 362 14.38 1.59 -21.02
N ARG A 363 14.57 0.44 -20.36
CA ARG A 363 14.85 -0.87 -20.98
C ARG A 363 13.76 -1.37 -21.91
N GLU A 364 12.48 -1.22 -21.55
CA GLU A 364 11.36 -1.85 -22.27
C GLU A 364 10.27 -0.87 -22.71
N ARG A 365 9.92 0.10 -21.84
CA ARG A 365 8.85 1.08 -22.07
C ARG A 365 7.50 0.42 -22.33
N ALA A 366 7.24 -0.72 -21.67
CA ALA A 366 6.19 -1.67 -22.01
C ALA A 366 5.09 -1.71 -20.96
N GLN A 367 3.85 -1.86 -21.41
CA GLN A 367 2.70 -2.01 -20.52
C GLN A 367 2.58 -3.45 -20.05
N TRP A 368 3.47 -3.82 -19.13
CA TRP A 368 3.33 -5.02 -18.32
C TRP A 368 2.19 -4.82 -17.32
N TRP A 369 1.38 -5.84 -17.12
CA TRP A 369 0.13 -5.69 -16.40
C TRP A 369 0.25 -5.90 -14.90
N GLY A 370 1.29 -6.60 -14.41
CA GLY A 370 1.66 -6.52 -12.99
C GLY A 370 1.94 -5.07 -12.57
N ASP A 371 2.64 -4.33 -13.43
CA ASP A 371 3.01 -2.93 -13.25
C ASP A 371 1.81 -2.00 -13.38
N ALA A 372 1.04 -2.11 -14.48
CA ALA A 372 -0.13 -1.27 -14.71
C ALA A 372 -1.16 -1.35 -13.56
N VAL A 373 -1.29 -2.51 -12.91
CA VAL A 373 -2.15 -2.68 -11.71
C VAL A 373 -1.67 -1.81 -10.54
N SER A 374 -0.36 -1.75 -10.31
CA SER A 374 0.26 -1.00 -9.23
C SER A 374 0.23 0.50 -9.53
N ASP A 375 0.68 0.87 -10.74
CA ASP A 375 0.63 2.25 -11.24
C ASP A 375 -0.78 2.83 -11.10
N LEU A 376 -1.83 2.09 -11.54
CA LEU A 376 -3.22 2.53 -11.41
C LEU A 376 -3.57 2.92 -9.97
N LYS A 377 -3.28 2.06 -9.00
CA LYS A 377 -3.60 2.31 -7.58
C LYS A 377 -2.86 3.52 -7.04
N GLU A 378 -1.57 3.63 -7.36
CA GLU A 378 -0.69 4.67 -6.84
C GLU A 378 -1.02 6.03 -7.46
N GLY A 379 -1.19 6.08 -8.77
CA GLY A 379 -1.42 7.31 -9.52
C GLY A 379 -2.72 8.03 -9.15
N PHE A 380 -3.76 7.32 -8.66
CA PHE A 380 -4.97 7.95 -8.14
C PHE A 380 -4.72 8.86 -6.92
N TYR A 381 -3.59 8.71 -6.23
CA TYR A 381 -3.22 9.56 -5.10
C TYR A 381 -2.26 10.70 -5.47
N GLY A 382 -1.66 10.69 -6.66
CA GLY A 382 -0.69 11.70 -7.09
C GLY A 382 -1.16 12.60 -8.24
N PHE A 383 -2.02 12.11 -9.12
CA PHE A 383 -2.28 12.75 -10.41
C PHE A 383 -3.71 13.24 -10.58
N ASP A 384 -3.92 14.22 -11.46
CA ASP A 384 -5.25 14.71 -11.79
C ASP A 384 -6.05 13.70 -12.65
N SER A 385 -7.32 14.01 -12.92
CA SER A 385 -8.24 13.10 -13.61
C SER A 385 -7.86 12.79 -15.06
N LYS A 386 -6.91 13.50 -15.69
CA LYS A 386 -6.41 13.11 -17.03
C LYS A 386 -5.72 11.75 -16.96
N TYR A 387 -5.09 11.43 -15.84
CA TYR A 387 -4.52 10.12 -15.55
C TYR A 387 -5.49 8.95 -15.84
N ASN A 388 -6.76 9.13 -15.49
CA ASN A 388 -7.80 8.11 -15.64
C ASN A 388 -8.01 7.69 -17.11
N GLN A 389 -7.75 8.59 -18.07
CA GLN A 389 -7.87 8.30 -19.50
C GLN A 389 -6.84 7.25 -19.94
N LEU A 390 -5.66 7.20 -19.29
CA LEU A 390 -4.66 6.16 -19.54
C LEU A 390 -5.14 4.79 -19.03
N GLY A 391 -5.82 4.77 -17.87
CA GLY A 391 -6.49 3.57 -17.33
C GLY A 391 -7.56 3.01 -18.26
N ASP A 392 -8.46 3.86 -18.74
CA ASP A 392 -9.49 3.45 -19.71
C ASP A 392 -8.87 2.90 -21.01
N LYS A 393 -7.85 3.59 -21.54
CA LYS A 393 -7.09 3.12 -22.70
C LYS A 393 -6.46 1.75 -22.45
N ALA A 394 -5.77 1.58 -21.33
CA ALA A 394 -5.07 0.34 -20.98
C ALA A 394 -6.05 -0.84 -20.93
N ILE A 395 -7.17 -0.72 -20.21
CA ILE A 395 -8.18 -1.78 -20.09
C ILE A 395 -8.70 -2.20 -21.47
N ASN A 396 -9.06 -1.22 -22.32
CA ASN A 396 -9.50 -1.49 -23.68
C ASN A 396 -8.42 -2.18 -24.53
N GLU A 397 -7.16 -1.76 -24.43
CA GLU A 397 -6.06 -2.40 -25.15
C GLU A 397 -5.87 -3.85 -24.70
N LEU A 398 -5.86 -4.15 -23.40
CA LEU A 398 -5.68 -5.52 -22.93
C LEU A 398 -6.73 -6.49 -23.48
N VAL A 399 -8.00 -6.10 -23.40
CA VAL A 399 -9.11 -6.98 -23.84
C VAL A 399 -9.16 -7.10 -25.36
N ASN A 400 -8.89 -6.02 -26.10
CA ASN A 400 -8.93 -6.03 -27.56
C ASN A 400 -7.70 -6.70 -28.20
N TRP A 401 -6.61 -6.86 -27.44
CA TRP A 401 -5.44 -7.62 -27.84
C TRP A 401 -5.52 -9.10 -27.44
N GLN A 402 -6.62 -9.55 -26.83
CA GLN A 402 -6.84 -10.96 -26.47
C GLN A 402 -6.57 -11.90 -27.65
N ARG A 403 -5.84 -12.99 -27.38
CA ARG A 403 -5.55 -14.01 -28.39
C ARG A 403 -6.82 -14.76 -28.78
N ALA A 404 -6.80 -15.37 -29.97
CA ALA A 404 -7.92 -16.17 -30.48
C ALA A 404 -8.28 -17.37 -29.58
N ASP A 405 -7.36 -17.83 -28.72
CA ASP A 405 -7.58 -18.88 -27.72
C ASP A 405 -8.18 -18.37 -26.40
N SER A 406 -8.70 -17.13 -26.38
CA SER A 406 -9.24 -16.41 -25.22
C SER A 406 -8.20 -15.98 -24.18
N THR A 407 -6.91 -16.16 -24.44
CA THR A 407 -5.86 -15.80 -23.49
C THR A 407 -5.59 -14.30 -23.51
N LEU A 408 -5.62 -13.67 -22.33
CA LEU A 408 -5.03 -12.36 -22.09
C LEU A 408 -3.54 -12.53 -21.82
N PHE A 409 -2.72 -11.55 -22.22
CA PHE A 409 -1.27 -11.63 -22.06
C PHE A 409 -0.66 -10.24 -21.83
N ALA A 410 0.61 -10.22 -21.43
CA ALA A 410 1.38 -9.00 -21.24
C ALA A 410 2.80 -9.16 -21.85
N PRO A 411 3.44 -8.05 -22.27
CA PRO A 411 2.89 -6.70 -22.30
C PRO A 411 2.00 -6.48 -23.52
N VAL A 412 1.10 -5.50 -23.44
CA VAL A 412 0.21 -5.09 -24.54
C VAL A 412 0.04 -3.57 -24.56
N PRO A 413 0.21 -2.88 -25.71
CA PRO A 413 0.45 -3.42 -27.04
C PRO A 413 1.89 -3.92 -27.26
N SER A 414 2.08 -5.04 -27.96
CA SER A 414 3.40 -5.61 -28.27
C SER A 414 3.46 -6.20 -29.68
N GLY A 415 4.58 -6.01 -30.38
CA GLY A 415 4.77 -6.51 -31.74
C GLY A 415 5.59 -7.78 -31.86
N ASN A 416 6.32 -8.17 -30.82
CA ASN A 416 7.22 -9.33 -30.82
C ASN A 416 7.14 -10.18 -29.54
N TRP A 417 6.12 -9.95 -28.70
CA TRP A 417 5.84 -10.75 -27.51
C TRP A 417 4.34 -10.97 -27.33
N ASN A 418 3.96 -12.16 -26.85
CA ASN A 418 2.55 -12.52 -26.63
C ASN A 418 2.32 -13.64 -25.58
N GLN A 419 3.18 -13.71 -24.55
CA GLN A 419 3.16 -14.78 -23.55
C GLN A 419 2.20 -14.48 -22.38
N GLU A 420 1.37 -15.46 -22.00
CA GLU A 420 0.51 -15.38 -20.82
C GLU A 420 1.30 -15.47 -19.51
N LEU A 421 1.00 -14.55 -18.59
CA LEU A 421 1.37 -14.56 -17.16
C LEU A 421 0.07 -14.64 -16.34
N PRO A 422 -0.39 -15.84 -15.94
CA PRO A 422 -1.75 -16.04 -15.45
C PRO A 422 -2.11 -15.20 -14.22
N VAL A 423 -1.23 -15.13 -13.22
CA VAL A 423 -1.45 -14.33 -12.01
C VAL A 423 -1.51 -12.83 -12.31
N GLN A 424 -0.63 -12.30 -13.18
CA GLN A 424 -0.73 -10.90 -13.59
C GLN A 424 -2.06 -10.61 -14.32
N MET A 425 -2.57 -11.55 -15.12
CA MET A 425 -3.86 -11.37 -15.80
C MET A 425 -5.05 -11.38 -14.82
N LEU A 426 -5.00 -12.19 -13.76
CA LEU A 426 -5.98 -12.13 -12.68
C LEU A 426 -5.90 -10.81 -11.91
N ALA A 427 -4.70 -10.34 -11.59
CA ALA A 427 -4.48 -9.02 -10.98
C ALA A 427 -5.01 -7.89 -11.88
N SER A 428 -4.82 -8.00 -13.20
CA SER A 428 -5.37 -7.07 -14.20
C SER A 428 -6.89 -6.99 -14.11
N ILE A 429 -7.57 -8.14 -14.16
CA ILE A 429 -9.03 -8.20 -14.08
C ILE A 429 -9.53 -7.62 -12.77
N TRP A 430 -8.87 -7.90 -11.64
CA TRP A 430 -9.20 -7.28 -10.36
C TRP A 430 -9.03 -5.75 -10.39
N SER A 431 -7.97 -5.24 -11.04
CA SER A 431 -7.73 -3.80 -11.15
C SER A 431 -8.80 -3.05 -11.93
N PHE A 432 -9.59 -3.73 -12.79
CA PHE A 432 -10.70 -3.08 -13.48
C PHE A 432 -11.76 -2.61 -12.48
N GLY A 433 -12.05 -3.41 -11.45
CA GLY A 433 -12.96 -3.04 -10.37
C GLY A 433 -12.39 -1.88 -9.53
N THR A 434 -11.08 -1.89 -9.30
CA THR A 434 -10.37 -0.77 -8.66
C THR A 434 -10.49 0.51 -9.49
N PHE A 435 -10.26 0.45 -10.81
CA PHE A 435 -10.44 1.59 -11.71
C PHE A 435 -11.85 2.17 -11.56
N TYR A 436 -12.90 1.34 -11.66
CA TYR A 436 -14.27 1.81 -11.48
C TYR A 436 -14.56 2.38 -10.08
N GLN A 437 -14.00 1.78 -9.04
CA GLN A 437 -14.18 2.27 -7.68
C GLN A 437 -13.62 3.69 -7.50
N TYR A 438 -12.46 3.97 -8.08
CA TYR A 438 -11.78 5.27 -7.95
C TYR A 438 -12.31 6.33 -8.93
N THR A 439 -12.67 5.94 -10.16
CA THR A 439 -13.08 6.88 -11.21
C THR A 439 -14.60 7.02 -11.34
N GLY A 440 -15.34 5.97 -10.99
CA GLY A 440 -16.77 5.83 -11.31
C GLY A 440 -17.06 5.56 -12.80
N ASP A 441 -16.02 5.36 -13.62
CA ASP A 441 -16.16 5.15 -15.06
C ASP A 441 -16.33 3.67 -15.40
N SER A 442 -17.46 3.33 -16.01
CA SER A 442 -17.79 1.99 -16.49
C SER A 442 -17.85 1.89 -18.02
N SER A 443 -17.41 2.94 -18.74
CA SER A 443 -17.54 3.07 -20.19
C SER A 443 -16.89 1.91 -20.95
N THR A 444 -15.72 1.43 -20.51
CA THR A 444 -15.01 0.29 -21.12
C THR A 444 -15.64 -1.08 -20.84
N PHE A 445 -16.46 -1.22 -19.78
CA PHE A 445 -16.89 -2.54 -19.31
C PHE A 445 -17.82 -3.30 -20.24
N ALA A 446 -18.63 -2.59 -21.03
CA ALA A 446 -19.45 -3.21 -22.06
C ALA A 446 -18.57 -3.93 -23.11
N ASN A 447 -17.42 -3.35 -23.45
CA ASN A 447 -16.43 -3.97 -24.33
C ASN A 447 -15.62 -5.05 -23.59
N ALA A 448 -15.19 -4.79 -22.34
CA ALA A 448 -14.32 -5.70 -21.60
C ALA A 448 -15.00 -7.01 -21.18
N TYR A 449 -16.28 -6.99 -20.81
CA TYR A 449 -16.94 -8.14 -20.17
C TYR A 449 -16.88 -9.44 -20.99
N PRO A 450 -17.19 -9.47 -22.30
CA PRO A 450 -17.08 -10.70 -23.10
C PRO A 450 -15.67 -11.32 -23.08
N HIS A 451 -14.63 -10.48 -23.14
CA HIS A 451 -13.24 -10.92 -23.12
C HIS A 451 -12.82 -11.44 -21.73
N VAL A 452 -13.19 -10.72 -20.67
CA VAL A 452 -13.00 -11.14 -19.27
C VAL A 452 -13.70 -12.47 -19.04
N LYS A 453 -14.97 -12.60 -19.43
CA LYS A 453 -15.74 -13.85 -19.32
C LYS A 453 -15.01 -15.00 -20.02
N SER A 454 -14.51 -14.80 -21.23
CA SER A 454 -13.81 -15.84 -21.97
C SER A 454 -12.52 -16.27 -21.28
N TYR A 455 -11.72 -15.32 -20.79
CA TYR A 455 -10.49 -15.61 -20.05
C TYR A 455 -10.77 -16.32 -18.72
N MET A 456 -11.73 -15.83 -17.94
CA MET A 456 -12.10 -16.42 -16.64
C MET A 456 -12.64 -17.85 -16.77
N ASN A 457 -13.18 -18.24 -17.93
CA ASN A 457 -13.59 -19.62 -18.21
C ASN A 457 -12.41 -20.57 -18.46
N LEU A 458 -11.19 -20.07 -18.66
CA LEU A 458 -9.98 -20.90 -18.76
C LEU A 458 -9.54 -21.46 -17.39
N TRP A 459 -10.05 -20.91 -16.29
CA TRP A 459 -9.74 -21.30 -14.92
C TRP A 459 -10.76 -22.31 -14.39
N SER A 460 -10.28 -23.29 -13.62
CA SER A 460 -11.08 -24.38 -13.05
C SER A 460 -10.73 -24.62 -11.59
N LEU A 461 -11.62 -25.33 -10.88
CA LEU A 461 -11.39 -25.75 -9.50
C LEU A 461 -11.07 -27.25 -9.45
N ASP A 462 -10.23 -27.64 -8.50
CA ASP A 462 -9.86 -29.01 -8.18
C ASP A 462 -10.91 -29.69 -7.26
N SER A 463 -10.61 -30.92 -6.83
CA SER A 463 -11.48 -31.69 -5.93
C SER A 463 -11.57 -31.13 -4.51
N ASP A 464 -10.64 -30.29 -4.09
CA ASP A 464 -10.70 -29.60 -2.79
C ASP A 464 -11.58 -28.34 -2.87
N GLY A 465 -12.07 -27.99 -4.06
CA GLY A 465 -12.85 -26.78 -4.32
C GLY A 465 -11.99 -25.52 -4.43
N LEU A 466 -10.69 -25.67 -4.67
CA LEU A 466 -9.69 -24.61 -4.83
C LEU A 466 -9.19 -24.54 -6.28
N VAL A 467 -8.47 -23.49 -6.65
CA VAL A 467 -8.00 -23.29 -8.03
C VAL A 467 -7.01 -24.38 -8.49
N ASN A 468 -7.26 -24.93 -9.69
CA ASN A 468 -6.24 -25.65 -10.44
C ASN A 468 -5.22 -24.66 -11.00
N HIS A 469 -3.96 -24.81 -10.61
CA HIS A 469 -2.87 -23.97 -11.08
C HIS A 469 -2.78 -23.96 -12.61
N ARG A 470 -2.61 -22.76 -13.17
CA ARG A 470 -2.32 -22.54 -14.59
C ARG A 470 -0.91 -21.96 -14.72
N ALA A 471 -0.02 -22.72 -15.35
CA ALA A 471 1.34 -22.27 -15.63
C ALA A 471 1.43 -21.21 -16.76
N GLY A 472 0.39 -21.11 -17.59
CA GLY A 472 0.37 -20.21 -18.75
C GLY A 472 1.53 -20.48 -19.72
N ASN A 473 2.05 -19.42 -20.34
CA ASN A 473 3.28 -19.50 -21.12
C ASN A 473 4.51 -19.18 -20.28
N TRP A 474 4.36 -18.34 -19.26
CA TRP A 474 5.39 -18.01 -18.28
C TRP A 474 4.82 -18.19 -16.87
N ASP A 475 5.26 -19.27 -16.22
CA ASP A 475 4.86 -19.66 -14.86
C ASP A 475 5.58 -18.81 -13.80
N TRP A 476 5.17 -17.54 -13.72
CA TRP A 476 5.77 -16.52 -12.85
C TRP A 476 4.67 -15.77 -12.08
N GLU A 477 4.87 -15.62 -10.77
CA GLU A 477 3.96 -14.94 -9.85
C GLU A 477 4.62 -13.86 -9.02
N ASP A 478 5.96 -13.87 -8.90
CA ASP A 478 6.78 -12.82 -8.34
C ASP A 478 8.27 -13.11 -8.57
N TRP A 479 9.16 -12.14 -8.33
CA TRP A 479 10.59 -12.41 -8.23
C TRP A 479 10.97 -13.18 -6.96
N GLY A 480 12.07 -13.92 -7.04
CA GLY A 480 12.65 -14.67 -5.92
C GLY A 480 12.23 -16.14 -5.88
N SER A 481 12.50 -16.78 -4.74
CA SER A 481 12.15 -18.17 -4.46
C SER A 481 10.97 -18.25 -3.48
N ASN A 482 10.63 -19.47 -3.06
CA ASN A 482 9.65 -19.71 -2.01
C ASN A 482 8.23 -19.19 -2.34
N ILE A 483 7.79 -19.34 -3.59
CA ILE A 483 6.43 -18.95 -4.02
C ILE A 483 5.45 -20.08 -3.70
N ASP A 484 4.49 -19.84 -2.80
CA ASP A 484 3.39 -20.76 -2.51
C ASP A 484 2.21 -20.49 -3.45
N ARG A 485 2.35 -20.98 -4.68
CA ARG A 485 1.44 -20.72 -5.80
C ARG A 485 -0.02 -21.04 -5.50
N ARG A 486 -0.29 -22.14 -4.80
CA ARG A 486 -1.68 -22.56 -4.59
C ARG A 486 -2.42 -21.59 -3.65
N VAL A 487 -1.73 -20.92 -2.73
CA VAL A 487 -2.33 -19.83 -1.94
C VAL A 487 -2.58 -18.62 -2.84
N LEU A 488 -1.58 -18.21 -3.63
CA LEU A 488 -1.62 -17.02 -4.49
C LEU A 488 -2.65 -17.15 -5.63
N ASP A 489 -2.72 -18.28 -6.33
CA ASP A 489 -3.71 -18.59 -7.36
C ASP A 489 -5.14 -18.42 -6.84
N ASN A 490 -5.42 -18.95 -5.64
CA ASN A 490 -6.74 -18.83 -5.03
C ASN A 490 -7.05 -17.39 -4.63
N ALA A 491 -6.07 -16.67 -4.06
CA ALA A 491 -6.23 -15.27 -3.70
C ALA A 491 -6.55 -14.40 -4.92
N TRP A 492 -5.73 -14.49 -5.96
CA TRP A 492 -5.90 -13.68 -7.17
C TRP A 492 -7.17 -14.02 -7.94
N TYR A 493 -7.50 -15.30 -8.07
CA TYR A 493 -8.71 -15.71 -8.77
C TYR A 493 -9.97 -15.32 -7.99
N TYR A 494 -9.94 -15.38 -6.66
CA TYR A 494 -11.04 -14.90 -5.81
C TYR A 494 -11.32 -13.41 -6.01
N LEU A 495 -10.27 -12.58 -6.06
CA LEU A 495 -10.38 -11.14 -6.35
C LEU A 495 -10.90 -10.85 -7.76
N ALA A 496 -10.37 -11.57 -8.77
CA ALA A 496 -10.80 -11.44 -10.16
C ALA A 496 -12.27 -11.88 -10.36
N LEU A 497 -12.73 -12.92 -9.66
CA LEU A 497 -14.13 -13.35 -9.67
C LEU A 497 -15.06 -12.26 -9.13
N GLY A 498 -14.66 -11.60 -8.02
CA GLY A 498 -15.43 -10.48 -7.46
C GLY A 498 -15.62 -9.35 -8.47
N THR A 499 -14.56 -9.00 -9.19
CA THR A 499 -14.64 -7.97 -10.24
C THR A 499 -15.43 -8.44 -11.46
N THR A 500 -15.29 -9.71 -11.84
CA THR A 500 -16.07 -10.30 -12.94
C THR A 500 -17.58 -10.23 -12.65
N ILE A 501 -17.99 -10.51 -11.41
CA ILE A 501 -19.38 -10.36 -10.95
C ILE A 501 -19.82 -8.90 -11.00
N GLN A 502 -18.98 -7.97 -10.53
CA GLN A 502 -19.27 -6.53 -10.57
C GLN A 502 -19.52 -6.06 -12.01
N ILE A 503 -18.61 -6.37 -12.93
CA ILE A 503 -18.70 -5.99 -14.35
C ILE A 503 -19.92 -6.67 -15.02
N ALA A 504 -20.20 -7.94 -14.72
CA ALA A 504 -21.38 -8.63 -15.24
C ALA A 504 -22.67 -7.89 -14.88
N ASN A 505 -22.81 -7.47 -13.61
CA ASN A 505 -23.96 -6.71 -13.15
C ASN A 505 -24.06 -5.33 -13.83
N LEU A 506 -22.94 -4.60 -13.93
CA LEU A 506 -22.90 -3.27 -14.56
C LEU A 506 -23.26 -3.29 -16.04
N THR A 507 -23.05 -4.41 -16.72
CA THR A 507 -23.22 -4.55 -18.18
C THR A 507 -24.48 -5.34 -18.57
N GLY A 508 -25.33 -5.70 -17.61
CA GLY A 508 -26.59 -6.40 -17.88
C GLY A 508 -26.48 -7.92 -18.08
N HIS A 509 -25.37 -8.53 -17.67
CA HIS A 509 -25.10 -9.98 -17.79
C HIS A 509 -25.38 -10.76 -16.48
N GLY A 510 -26.44 -10.38 -15.76
CA GLY A 510 -26.77 -10.95 -14.45
C GLY A 510 -27.00 -12.47 -14.44
N SER A 511 -27.30 -13.10 -15.58
CA SER A 511 -27.46 -14.56 -15.68
C SER A 511 -26.16 -15.34 -15.42
N ASP A 512 -25.00 -14.72 -15.61
CA ASP A 512 -23.70 -15.36 -15.38
C ASP A 512 -23.28 -15.33 -13.91
N VAL A 513 -23.84 -14.39 -13.13
CA VAL A 513 -23.39 -14.07 -11.76
C VAL A 513 -23.44 -15.27 -10.83
N ALA A 514 -24.50 -16.08 -10.89
CA ALA A 514 -24.65 -17.25 -10.02
C ALA A 514 -23.51 -18.28 -10.20
N ALA A 515 -23.04 -18.49 -11.43
CA ALA A 515 -21.94 -19.41 -11.71
C ALA A 515 -20.60 -18.89 -11.17
N TRP A 516 -20.36 -17.58 -11.29
CA TRP A 516 -19.17 -16.94 -10.74
C TRP A 516 -19.17 -16.94 -9.21
N GLN A 517 -20.31 -16.60 -8.60
CA GLN A 517 -20.49 -16.63 -7.15
C GLN A 517 -20.30 -18.04 -6.58
N ALA A 518 -20.75 -19.09 -7.28
CA ALA A 518 -20.52 -20.46 -6.86
C ALA A 518 -19.02 -20.81 -6.78
N LYS A 519 -18.22 -20.42 -7.77
CA LYS A 519 -16.75 -20.59 -7.74
C LYS A 519 -16.12 -19.79 -6.60
N GLN A 520 -16.51 -18.53 -6.45
CA GLN A 520 -15.99 -17.64 -5.40
C GLN A 520 -16.31 -18.19 -4.00
N SER A 521 -17.53 -18.69 -3.79
CA SER A 521 -17.98 -19.28 -2.53
C SER A 521 -17.27 -20.60 -2.23
N SER A 522 -16.99 -21.42 -3.25
CA SER A 522 -16.19 -22.64 -3.09
C SER A 522 -14.81 -22.32 -2.55
N ILE A 523 -14.14 -21.30 -3.08
CA ILE A 523 -12.81 -20.89 -2.57
C ILE A 523 -12.94 -20.40 -1.13
N ALA A 524 -13.86 -19.48 -0.84
CA ALA A 524 -14.05 -18.95 0.51
C ALA A 524 -14.27 -20.04 1.57
N ASN A 525 -15.10 -21.04 1.26
CA ASN A 525 -15.42 -22.14 2.18
C ASN A 525 -14.26 -23.12 2.40
N ASN A 526 -13.30 -23.19 1.48
CA ASN A 526 -12.24 -24.18 1.51
C ASN A 526 -10.85 -23.61 1.80
N PHE A 527 -10.64 -22.31 1.58
CA PHE A 527 -9.33 -21.65 1.69
C PHE A 527 -8.72 -21.85 3.08
N ASN A 528 -9.40 -21.40 4.14
CA ASN A 528 -8.93 -21.59 5.51
C ASN A 528 -8.84 -23.07 5.91
N ARG A 529 -9.80 -23.90 5.47
CA ARG A 529 -9.86 -25.32 5.86
C ARG A 529 -8.66 -26.12 5.35
N ILE A 530 -8.15 -25.76 4.17
CA ILE A 530 -7.10 -26.51 3.47
C ILE A 530 -5.74 -25.84 3.57
N LEU A 531 -5.69 -24.51 3.48
CA LEU A 531 -4.44 -23.74 3.35
C LEU A 531 -3.99 -23.10 4.66
N TRP A 532 -4.76 -23.19 5.75
CA TRP A 532 -4.26 -22.82 7.07
C TRP A 532 -3.51 -23.98 7.69
N ASN A 533 -2.22 -23.79 7.96
CA ASN A 533 -1.40 -24.73 8.71
C ASN A 533 -1.42 -24.36 10.20
N GLY A 534 -2.28 -25.03 10.97
CA GLY A 534 -2.40 -24.79 12.42
C GLY A 534 -1.20 -25.25 13.27
N THR A 535 -0.27 -26.02 12.72
CA THR A 535 0.96 -26.41 13.43
C THR A 535 1.98 -25.27 13.45
N ASN A 536 2.12 -24.57 12.32
CA ASN A 536 3.06 -23.47 12.15
C ASN A 536 2.40 -22.08 12.32
N ASN A 537 1.06 -22.03 12.41
CA ASN A 537 0.26 -20.81 12.45
C ASN A 537 0.47 -19.89 11.24
N GLU A 538 0.38 -20.45 10.04
CA GLU A 538 0.63 -19.72 8.78
C GLU A 538 -0.29 -20.23 7.66
N TYR A 539 -0.53 -19.39 6.65
CA TYR A 539 -1.07 -19.86 5.37
C TYR A 539 0.02 -20.56 4.57
N ARG A 540 -0.24 -21.82 4.23
CA ARG A 540 0.70 -22.70 3.55
C ARG A 540 0.00 -23.89 2.91
N SER A 541 0.32 -24.15 1.65
CA SER A 541 -0.24 -25.28 0.91
C SER A 541 0.24 -26.63 1.47
N PRO A 542 -0.65 -27.64 1.55
CA PRO A 542 -0.25 -28.99 1.91
C PRO A 542 0.86 -29.52 1.01
N GLY A 543 1.96 -29.98 1.61
CA GLY A 543 3.13 -30.52 0.90
C GLY A 543 4.12 -29.47 0.40
N TYR A 544 3.88 -28.18 0.64
CA TYR A 544 4.83 -27.12 0.34
C TYR A 544 6.05 -27.18 1.27
N THR A 545 7.27 -27.15 0.72
CA THR A 545 8.53 -27.39 1.47
C THR A 545 9.49 -26.20 1.51
N GLY A 546 9.18 -25.08 0.84
CA GLY A 546 10.01 -23.87 0.83
C GLY A 546 9.97 -23.10 2.14
N ASP A 547 10.68 -21.98 2.21
CA ASP A 547 10.49 -21.00 3.29
C ASP A 547 9.04 -20.49 3.30
N THR A 548 8.54 -20.02 4.44
CA THR A 548 7.17 -19.47 4.51
C THR A 548 7.04 -18.22 3.66
N ASP A 549 5.99 -18.21 2.84
CA ASP A 549 5.77 -17.17 1.84
C ASP A 549 4.96 -16.00 2.44
N ASP A 550 5.63 -14.86 2.66
CA ASP A 550 5.01 -13.63 3.16
C ASP A 550 3.99 -13.06 2.16
N ARG A 551 4.21 -13.27 0.86
CA ARG A 551 3.26 -12.86 -0.20
C ARG A 551 1.93 -13.59 -0.06
N ALA A 552 2.00 -14.91 0.11
CA ALA A 552 0.84 -15.77 0.27
C ALA A 552 0.01 -15.40 1.51
N ASN A 553 0.69 -15.17 2.64
CA ASN A 553 0.07 -14.78 3.90
C ASN A 553 -0.53 -13.36 3.83
N ALA A 554 0.17 -12.42 3.22
CA ALA A 554 -0.36 -11.07 2.98
C ALA A 554 -1.59 -11.10 2.08
N MET A 555 -1.56 -11.85 0.97
CA MET A 555 -2.70 -11.97 0.06
C MET A 555 -3.91 -12.66 0.69
N ALA A 556 -3.72 -13.59 1.64
CA ALA A 556 -4.82 -14.14 2.43
C ALA A 556 -5.56 -13.04 3.22
N VAL A 557 -4.85 -12.03 3.73
CA VAL A 557 -5.44 -10.86 4.40
C VAL A 557 -6.07 -9.90 3.40
N VAL A 558 -5.35 -9.52 2.33
CA VAL A 558 -5.82 -8.56 1.32
C VAL A 558 -7.11 -9.02 0.64
N THR A 559 -7.27 -10.32 0.44
CA THR A 559 -8.50 -10.91 -0.12
C THR A 559 -9.69 -10.90 0.85
N GLY A 560 -9.44 -10.70 2.14
CA GLY A 560 -10.42 -10.90 3.22
C GLY A 560 -10.71 -12.38 3.53
N LEU A 561 -9.91 -13.31 2.98
CA LEU A 561 -10.07 -14.74 3.26
C LEU A 561 -9.45 -15.14 4.61
N ALA A 562 -8.54 -14.34 5.17
CA ALA A 562 -7.97 -14.58 6.48
C ALA A 562 -8.88 -14.12 7.63
N ASP A 563 -9.08 -15.01 8.61
CA ASP A 563 -9.89 -14.72 9.79
C ASP A 563 -9.11 -13.85 10.79
N ALA A 564 -9.77 -12.86 11.41
CA ALA A 564 -9.15 -11.94 12.37
C ALA A 564 -8.36 -12.61 13.52
N PRO A 565 -8.79 -13.75 14.11
CA PRO A 565 -7.99 -14.44 15.13
C PRO A 565 -6.61 -14.94 14.65
N LYS A 566 -6.37 -15.01 13.34
CA LYS A 566 -5.11 -15.43 12.74
C LYS A 566 -4.16 -14.25 12.48
N TYR A 567 -4.63 -13.01 12.59
CA TYR A 567 -3.85 -11.82 12.21
C TYR A 567 -2.54 -11.70 12.99
N ALA A 568 -2.54 -11.97 14.30
CA ALA A 568 -1.31 -11.95 15.10
C ALA A 568 -0.25 -12.93 14.55
N SER A 569 -0.68 -14.12 14.11
CA SER A 569 0.21 -15.11 13.51
C SER A 569 0.67 -14.70 12.12
N VAL A 570 -0.21 -14.10 11.32
CA VAL A 570 0.16 -13.58 9.99
C VAL A 570 1.15 -12.42 10.13
N ILE A 571 0.93 -11.46 11.04
CA ILE A 571 1.91 -10.41 11.38
C ILE A 571 3.27 -11.02 11.73
N ASN A 572 3.27 -12.07 12.56
CA ASN A 572 4.50 -12.78 12.89
C ASN A 572 5.19 -13.35 11.64
N VAL A 573 4.45 -13.91 10.68
CA VAL A 573 5.03 -14.33 9.39
C VAL A 573 5.64 -13.14 8.65
N LEU A 574 4.89 -12.04 8.49
CA LEU A 574 5.35 -10.87 7.73
C LEU A 574 6.59 -10.21 8.37
N ASN A 575 6.73 -10.27 9.70
CA ASN A 575 7.89 -9.72 10.43
C ASN A 575 9.17 -10.57 10.27
N HIS A 576 9.03 -11.86 9.99
CA HIS A 576 10.17 -12.79 9.92
C HIS A 576 10.53 -13.21 8.48
N HIS A 577 9.60 -13.08 7.54
CA HIS A 577 9.79 -13.47 6.14
C HIS A 577 9.68 -12.25 5.21
N GLN A 578 10.58 -12.19 4.23
CA GLN A 578 10.72 -11.06 3.29
C GLN A 578 10.97 -11.54 1.85
N ASN A 579 10.24 -12.57 1.42
CA ASN A 579 10.38 -13.18 0.10
C ASN A 579 9.73 -12.33 -1.01
N ALA A 580 8.86 -11.38 -0.68
CA ALA A 580 8.27 -10.43 -1.61
C ALA A 580 9.31 -9.65 -2.43
N SER A 581 9.04 -9.46 -3.72
CA SER A 581 9.73 -8.44 -4.53
C SER A 581 9.14 -7.05 -4.29
N PRO A 582 9.73 -5.96 -4.82
CA PRO A 582 9.13 -4.64 -4.74
C PRO A 582 7.68 -4.57 -5.26
N TRP A 583 7.31 -5.41 -6.23
CA TRP A 583 5.94 -5.47 -6.75
C TRP A 583 4.93 -5.97 -5.72
N THR A 584 5.18 -7.13 -5.10
CA THR A 584 4.22 -7.72 -4.17
C THR A 584 4.32 -7.13 -2.76
N GLU A 585 5.38 -6.38 -2.48
CA GLU A 585 5.56 -5.63 -1.23
C GLU A 585 4.38 -4.68 -0.96
N LEU A 586 3.77 -4.09 -1.99
CA LEU A 586 2.54 -3.30 -1.88
C LEU A 586 1.47 -4.06 -1.04
N TYR A 587 1.22 -5.33 -1.38
CA TYR A 587 0.19 -6.12 -0.72
C TYR A 587 0.59 -6.57 0.68
N VAL A 588 1.90 -6.74 0.94
CA VAL A 588 2.41 -6.98 2.29
C VAL A 588 2.16 -5.76 3.18
N LEU A 589 2.46 -4.55 2.69
CA LEU A 589 2.16 -3.30 3.41
C LEU A 589 0.66 -3.14 3.66
N GLU A 590 -0.18 -3.43 2.67
CA GLU A 590 -1.64 -3.41 2.85
C GLU A 590 -2.11 -4.40 3.91
N ALA A 591 -1.55 -5.60 3.95
CA ALA A 591 -1.93 -6.62 4.93
C ALA A 591 -1.69 -6.14 6.37
N TYR A 592 -0.54 -5.52 6.67
CA TYR A 592 -0.30 -4.91 7.99
C TYR A 592 -1.39 -3.90 8.37
N TYR A 593 -1.70 -2.95 7.49
CA TYR A 593 -2.74 -1.96 7.77
C TYR A 593 -4.15 -2.54 7.85
N LEU A 594 -4.46 -3.60 7.10
CA LEU A 594 -5.73 -4.32 7.21
C LEU A 594 -5.87 -5.06 8.54
N MET A 595 -4.74 -5.48 9.13
CA MET A 595 -4.66 -6.07 10.47
C MET A 595 -4.53 -5.03 11.59
N HIS A 596 -4.61 -3.73 11.26
CA HIS A 596 -4.43 -2.60 12.18
C HIS A 596 -3.04 -2.49 12.82
N ASP A 597 -1.99 -2.92 12.10
CA ASP A 597 -0.61 -2.89 12.56
C ASP A 597 0.25 -1.90 11.74
N ALA A 598 -0.06 -0.61 11.88
CA ALA A 598 0.63 0.45 11.15
C ALA A 598 2.12 0.57 11.53
N ASN A 599 2.47 0.27 12.78
CA ASN A 599 3.85 0.37 13.27
C ASN A 599 4.79 -0.56 12.49
N ASP A 600 4.41 -1.84 12.34
CA ASP A 600 5.23 -2.79 11.61
C ASP A 600 5.20 -2.53 10.09
N ALA A 601 4.10 -1.99 9.54
CA ALA A 601 4.07 -1.52 8.16
C ALA A 601 5.12 -0.42 7.91
N GLU A 602 5.18 0.58 8.79
CA GLU A 602 6.12 1.70 8.73
C GLU A 602 7.56 1.24 8.98
N ALA A 603 7.78 0.36 9.96
CA ALA A 603 9.08 -0.26 10.20
C ALA A 603 9.58 -1.07 8.99
N ARG A 604 8.69 -1.84 8.34
CA ARG A 604 9.00 -2.59 7.12
C ARG A 604 9.36 -1.65 5.96
N MET A 605 8.62 -0.56 5.77
CA MET A 605 8.98 0.47 4.79
C MET A 605 10.38 1.03 5.05
N ARG A 606 10.69 1.41 6.30
CA ARG A 606 12.02 1.92 6.68
C ARG A 606 13.15 0.93 6.42
N SER A 607 12.90 -0.35 6.68
CA SER A 607 13.89 -1.40 6.48
C SER A 607 14.12 -1.72 5.01
N ARG A 608 13.04 -1.98 4.27
CA ARG A 608 13.08 -2.51 2.89
C ARG A 608 13.49 -1.46 1.87
N TYR A 609 13.01 -0.22 2.03
CA TYR A 609 13.29 0.88 1.10
C TYR A 609 14.48 1.76 1.53
N ALA A 610 15.23 1.36 2.56
CA ALA A 610 16.36 2.15 3.08
C ALA A 610 17.37 2.55 2.00
N ALA A 611 17.75 1.59 1.15
CA ALA A 611 18.71 1.81 0.07
C ALA A 611 18.16 2.77 -0.99
N GLU A 612 16.89 2.63 -1.35
CA GLU A 612 16.23 3.44 -2.37
C GLU A 612 16.03 4.88 -1.91
N VAL A 613 15.62 5.07 -0.65
CA VAL A 613 15.45 6.40 -0.06
C VAL A 613 16.79 7.13 0.09
N SER A 614 17.84 6.42 0.48
CA SER A 614 19.19 7.00 0.65
C SER A 614 19.93 7.25 -0.66
N ASP A 615 19.52 6.60 -1.75
CA ASP A 615 20.11 6.83 -3.07
C ASP A 615 19.85 8.26 -3.56
N PRO A 616 20.86 8.93 -4.14
CA PRO A 616 20.68 10.28 -4.68
C PRO A 616 19.82 10.31 -5.95
N GLY A 617 19.57 9.15 -6.59
CA GLY A 617 18.58 9.01 -7.65
C GLY A 617 17.16 9.29 -7.14
N TYR A 618 16.27 9.76 -8.00
CA TYR A 618 14.98 10.33 -7.58
C TYR A 618 13.79 9.35 -7.71
N THR A 619 14.05 8.03 -7.70
CA THR A 619 13.09 6.98 -8.06
C THR A 619 13.27 5.72 -7.20
N VAL A 620 12.27 4.83 -7.21
CA VAL A 620 12.28 3.48 -6.60
C VAL A 620 12.56 2.41 -7.66
N TRP A 621 13.14 1.27 -7.26
CA TRP A 621 13.83 0.35 -8.18
C TRP A 621 13.03 -0.90 -8.53
N GLU A 622 13.37 -1.54 -9.66
CA GLU A 622 12.75 -2.81 -10.07
C GLU A 622 13.00 -3.96 -9.08
N LEU A 623 14.22 -3.99 -8.54
CA LEU A 623 14.71 -5.01 -7.61
C LEU A 623 15.29 -4.34 -6.37
N TRP A 624 15.26 -5.04 -5.24
CA TRP A 624 15.83 -4.54 -3.97
C TRP A 624 17.32 -4.17 -4.03
N SER A 625 18.05 -4.63 -5.04
CA SER A 625 19.46 -4.30 -5.26
C SER A 625 19.67 -3.54 -6.57
N LYS A 626 20.20 -2.32 -6.44
CA LYS A 626 20.60 -1.48 -7.58
C LYS A 626 21.68 -2.18 -8.42
N GLY A 627 21.54 -2.11 -9.75
CA GLY A 627 22.51 -2.71 -10.68
C GLY A 627 22.48 -4.24 -10.78
N GLY A 628 21.52 -4.92 -10.13
CA GLY A 628 21.33 -6.38 -10.20
C GLY A 628 20.71 -6.90 -11.52
N GLY A 629 20.69 -6.09 -12.58
CA GLY A 629 19.96 -6.36 -13.82
C GLY A 629 18.56 -5.73 -13.88
N GLY A 630 18.08 -5.21 -12.75
CA GLY A 630 16.86 -4.40 -12.68
C GLY A 630 17.09 -2.93 -13.07
N THR A 631 16.02 -2.21 -13.42
CA THR A 631 16.06 -0.78 -13.71
C THR A 631 15.98 0.08 -12.45
N ASP A 632 16.65 1.22 -12.46
CA ASP A 632 16.67 2.20 -11.37
C ASP A 632 15.36 3.03 -11.24
N ASN A 633 14.38 2.76 -12.11
CA ASN A 633 13.04 3.32 -12.07
C ASN A 633 12.04 2.28 -12.58
N HIS A 634 11.18 1.79 -11.69
CA HIS A 634 10.17 0.79 -12.04
C HIS A 634 8.85 1.04 -11.32
N GLY A 635 7.75 1.14 -12.07
CA GLY A 635 6.44 1.58 -11.56
C GLY A 635 5.92 0.72 -10.41
N TRP A 636 6.09 -0.61 -10.52
CA TRP A 636 5.58 -1.56 -9.54
C TRP A 636 6.11 -1.42 -8.11
N ALA A 637 7.18 -0.66 -7.89
CA ALA A 637 7.87 -0.56 -6.60
C ALA A 637 7.34 0.61 -5.76
N ALA A 638 6.46 1.43 -6.34
CA ALA A 638 5.94 2.64 -5.73
C ALA A 638 4.73 2.41 -4.79
N GLY A 639 4.48 1.14 -4.41
CA GLY A 639 3.43 0.74 -3.48
C GLY A 639 3.34 1.52 -2.14
N PRO A 640 4.46 1.98 -1.54
CA PRO A 640 4.41 2.85 -0.36
C PRO A 640 3.58 4.13 -0.55
N MET A 641 3.53 4.69 -1.77
CA MET A 641 2.69 5.84 -2.09
C MET A 641 1.21 5.54 -1.81
N TYR A 642 0.74 4.37 -2.25
CA TYR A 642 -0.61 3.91 -1.97
C TYR A 642 -0.80 3.57 -0.49
N ALA A 643 0.12 2.83 0.12
CA ALA A 643 -0.01 2.40 1.53
C ALA A 643 -0.13 3.60 2.50
N LEU A 644 0.76 4.58 2.37
CA LEU A 644 0.72 5.81 3.18
C LEU A 644 -0.56 6.61 2.93
N SER A 645 -0.99 6.69 1.67
CA SER A 645 -2.14 7.54 1.32
C SER A 645 -3.49 6.93 1.68
N ALA A 646 -3.64 5.64 1.41
CA ALA A 646 -4.90 4.91 1.57
C ALA A 646 -5.11 4.41 3.00
N TYR A 647 -4.04 4.19 3.78
CA TYR A 647 -4.12 3.65 5.14
C TYR A 647 -3.55 4.58 6.20
N ALA A 648 -2.31 5.06 6.07
CA ALA A 648 -1.73 5.93 7.11
C ALA A 648 -2.54 7.23 7.28
N ALA A 649 -2.83 7.93 6.17
CA ALA A 649 -3.80 9.03 6.17
C ALA A 649 -5.27 8.56 6.09
N GLY A 650 -5.49 7.34 5.61
CA GLY A 650 -6.77 6.64 5.72
C GLY A 650 -7.85 7.03 4.71
N VAL A 651 -7.51 7.60 3.56
CA VAL A 651 -8.49 8.09 2.57
C VAL A 651 -8.74 7.02 1.50
N LYS A 652 -9.95 6.41 1.46
CA LYS A 652 -10.30 5.38 0.46
C LYS A 652 -11.76 5.48 -0.02
N PRO A 653 -12.04 5.27 -1.32
CA PRO A 653 -13.42 5.21 -1.80
C PRO A 653 -14.14 3.97 -1.27
N THR A 654 -15.38 4.11 -0.83
CA THR A 654 -16.27 3.00 -0.44
C THR A 654 -17.38 2.73 -1.46
N ALA A 655 -17.57 3.67 -2.38
CA ALA A 655 -18.41 3.53 -3.55
C ALA A 655 -17.74 4.20 -4.76
N ALA A 656 -18.24 3.87 -5.95
CA ALA A 656 -17.70 4.31 -7.23
C ALA A 656 -17.52 5.85 -7.29
N GLY A 657 -16.36 6.29 -7.77
CA GLY A 657 -16.02 7.68 -8.01
C GLY A 657 -16.08 8.56 -6.76
N TYR A 658 -15.73 8.02 -5.58
CA TYR A 658 -15.77 8.71 -4.28
C TYR A 658 -17.14 9.27 -3.89
N SER A 659 -18.24 8.74 -4.46
CA SER A 659 -19.60 9.11 -4.05
C SER A 659 -19.81 8.89 -2.55
N THR A 660 -19.26 7.80 -2.02
CA THR A 660 -18.95 7.64 -0.59
C THR A 660 -17.49 7.23 -0.42
N TYR A 661 -16.86 7.67 0.67
CA TYR A 661 -15.48 7.32 0.97
C TYR A 661 -15.25 7.32 2.49
N THR A 662 -14.15 6.71 2.92
CA THR A 662 -13.71 6.69 4.31
C THR A 662 -12.52 7.62 4.52
N VAL A 663 -12.46 8.27 5.69
CA VAL A 663 -11.25 8.86 6.27
C VAL A 663 -11.04 8.21 7.63
N ALA A 664 -10.13 7.25 7.73
CA ALA A 664 -9.82 6.53 8.96
C ALA A 664 -8.30 6.35 9.09
N PRO A 665 -7.59 7.36 9.62
CA PRO A 665 -6.13 7.36 9.66
C PRO A 665 -5.57 6.28 10.59
N GLN A 666 -4.56 5.54 10.12
CA GLN A 666 -3.76 4.60 10.90
C GLN A 666 -2.34 5.14 11.04
N ILE A 667 -2.13 6.03 12.01
CA ILE A 667 -0.93 6.88 12.05
C ILE A 667 0.35 6.19 12.52
N GLY A 668 0.30 4.94 12.97
CA GLY A 668 1.48 4.20 13.44
C GLY A 668 2.30 4.99 14.46
N ASP A 669 3.60 5.16 14.16
CA ASP A 669 4.54 5.95 14.97
C ASP A 669 4.62 7.43 14.53
N LEU A 670 3.87 7.81 13.49
CA LEU A 670 3.77 9.18 12.99
C LEU A 670 2.93 10.03 13.94
N THR A 671 3.36 11.28 14.12
CA THR A 671 2.69 12.28 14.96
C THR A 671 2.01 13.38 14.16
N ALA A 672 2.29 13.46 12.87
CA ALA A 672 1.62 14.38 11.96
C ALA A 672 1.57 13.81 10.54
N ILE A 673 0.43 13.95 9.87
CA ILE A 673 0.25 13.68 8.44
C ILE A 673 -0.54 14.84 7.82
N ASP A 674 -0.16 15.28 6.62
CA ASP A 674 -0.90 16.18 5.76
C ASP A 674 -1.00 15.55 4.36
N GLN A 675 -2.21 15.45 3.83
CA GLN A 675 -2.47 14.81 2.55
C GLN A 675 -3.52 15.54 1.72
N THR A 676 -3.31 15.53 0.40
CA THR A 676 -4.31 15.89 -0.61
C THR A 676 -4.51 14.69 -1.53
N VAL A 677 -5.75 14.22 -1.66
CA VAL A 677 -6.14 13.19 -2.63
C VAL A 677 -6.96 13.84 -3.74
N PRO A 678 -6.46 13.88 -4.99
CA PRO A 678 -7.22 14.36 -6.12
C PRO A 678 -8.27 13.31 -6.51
N THR A 679 -9.56 13.64 -6.43
CA THR A 679 -10.64 12.73 -6.85
C THR A 679 -11.45 13.31 -7.99
N VAL A 680 -12.24 12.46 -8.67
CA VAL A 680 -13.19 12.89 -9.70
C VAL A 680 -14.31 13.83 -9.17
N LYS A 681 -14.43 14.00 -7.84
CA LYS A 681 -15.38 14.92 -7.20
C LYS A 681 -14.71 16.20 -6.69
N GLY A 682 -13.39 16.32 -6.79
CA GLY A 682 -12.58 17.39 -6.21
C GLY A 682 -11.61 16.85 -5.16
N ASN A 683 -10.75 17.73 -4.64
CA ASN A 683 -9.73 17.32 -3.68
C ASN A 683 -10.35 16.99 -2.33
N ILE A 684 -9.90 15.88 -1.74
CA ILE A 684 -10.08 15.57 -0.32
C ILE A 684 -8.76 15.92 0.37
N THR A 685 -8.81 16.75 1.42
CA THR A 685 -7.62 17.05 2.22
C THR A 685 -7.76 16.46 3.62
N VAL A 686 -6.70 15.87 4.15
CA VAL A 686 -6.64 15.31 5.50
C VAL A 686 -5.42 15.85 6.21
N ALA A 687 -5.58 16.27 7.46
CA ALA A 687 -4.48 16.59 8.36
C ALA A 687 -4.69 15.91 9.71
N THR A 688 -3.72 15.12 10.16
CA THR A 688 -3.71 14.49 11.49
C THR A 688 -2.62 15.11 12.34
N ARG A 689 -2.86 15.28 13.64
CA ARG A 689 -1.81 15.63 14.61
C ARG A 689 -2.01 14.86 15.90
N LEU A 690 -0.91 14.47 16.53
CA LEU A 690 -0.86 13.86 17.86
C LEU A 690 -0.08 14.76 18.83
N PRO A 691 -0.66 15.87 19.34
CA PRO A 691 0.04 16.79 20.25
C PRO A 691 0.54 16.14 21.55
N SER A 692 -0.13 15.08 22.00
CA SER A 692 0.29 14.27 23.15
C SER A 692 -0.31 12.86 23.04
N ALA A 693 0.17 11.92 23.86
CA ALA A 693 -0.33 10.55 23.87
C ALA A 693 -1.84 10.42 24.17
N SER A 694 -2.49 11.47 24.71
CA SER A 694 -3.91 11.48 25.07
C SER A 694 -4.74 12.50 24.27
N HIS A 695 -4.19 13.04 23.18
CA HIS A 695 -4.82 14.09 22.39
C HIS A 695 -4.52 13.88 20.91
N PHE A 696 -5.56 13.67 20.11
CA PHE A 696 -5.49 13.58 18.67
C PHE A 696 -6.37 14.63 17.99
N THR A 697 -5.93 15.12 16.83
CA THR A 697 -6.75 16.00 16.00
C THR A 697 -6.79 15.51 14.56
N LEU A 698 -7.94 15.65 13.92
CA LEU A 698 -8.18 15.29 12.52
C LEU A 698 -8.96 16.41 11.82
N ALA A 699 -8.36 17.02 10.81
CA ALA A 699 -9.02 17.95 9.91
C ALA A 699 -9.30 17.26 8.56
N VAL A 700 -10.54 17.40 8.06
CA VAL A 700 -10.96 16.84 6.77
C VAL A 700 -11.66 17.92 5.96
N THR A 701 -11.25 18.12 4.71
CA THR A 701 -12.04 18.88 3.72
C THR A 701 -12.61 17.90 2.71
N SER A 702 -13.94 17.90 2.59
CA SER A 702 -14.72 17.00 1.75
C SER A 702 -15.36 17.78 0.59
N PRO A 703 -15.16 17.37 -0.67
CA PRO A 703 -15.70 18.09 -1.82
C PRO A 703 -17.21 17.85 -2.00
N SER A 704 -17.87 18.71 -2.77
CA SER A 704 -19.30 18.60 -3.05
C SER A 704 -19.69 17.25 -3.69
N ASN A 705 -20.95 16.82 -3.49
CA ASN A 705 -21.50 15.57 -4.03
C ASN A 705 -20.77 14.30 -3.54
N THR A 706 -20.27 14.33 -2.30
CA THR A 706 -19.68 13.18 -1.62
C THR A 706 -20.26 13.01 -0.23
N THR A 707 -20.08 11.81 0.34
CA THR A 707 -20.39 11.53 1.75
C THR A 707 -19.19 10.82 2.37
N ALA A 708 -18.63 11.37 3.45
CA ALA A 708 -17.48 10.80 4.14
C ALA A 708 -17.92 9.96 5.35
N LYS A 709 -17.39 8.74 5.50
CA LYS A 709 -17.35 7.99 6.75
C LYS A 709 -16.03 8.31 7.44
N ILE A 710 -16.06 9.10 8.49
CA ILE A 710 -14.88 9.55 9.23
C ILE A 710 -14.72 8.69 10.48
N GLY A 711 -13.61 7.95 10.58
CA GLY A 711 -13.19 7.25 11.79
C GLY A 711 -12.16 8.09 12.54
N VAL A 712 -12.53 8.60 13.71
CA VAL A 712 -11.59 9.25 14.63
C VAL A 712 -10.93 8.15 15.47
N PRO A 713 -9.61 7.97 15.41
CA PRO A 713 -8.90 6.95 16.18
C PRO A 713 -9.16 7.10 17.69
N THR A 714 -9.38 5.98 18.37
CA THR A 714 -9.42 5.94 19.85
C THR A 714 -8.03 5.90 20.45
N LEU A 715 -7.02 5.51 19.67
CA LEU A 715 -5.62 5.34 20.10
C LEU A 715 -5.45 4.40 21.30
N GLY A 716 -6.41 3.50 21.52
CA GLY A 716 -6.46 2.65 22.73
C GLY A 716 -6.74 3.41 24.02
N LEU A 717 -7.04 4.71 23.96
CA LEU A 717 -7.48 5.54 25.08
C LEU A 717 -8.91 5.19 25.49
N GLY A 718 -9.26 5.41 26.75
CA GLY A 718 -10.64 5.31 27.19
C GLY A 718 -11.18 6.62 27.68
N ASN A 719 -12.51 6.64 27.82
CA ASN A 719 -13.29 7.86 28.01
C ASN A 719 -12.95 8.93 26.97
N VAL A 720 -12.75 8.49 25.73
CA VAL A 720 -12.54 9.35 24.56
C VAL A 720 -13.68 10.37 24.45
N THR A 721 -13.31 11.64 24.44
CA THR A 721 -14.21 12.77 24.20
C THR A 721 -13.86 13.40 22.87
N ILE A 722 -14.82 13.50 21.96
CA ILE A 722 -14.61 14.08 20.63
C ILE A 722 -15.43 15.36 20.51
N LYS A 723 -14.74 16.45 20.19
CA LYS A 723 -15.35 17.72 19.83
C LYS A 723 -15.24 17.95 18.33
N VAL A 724 -16.29 18.52 17.75
CA VAL A 724 -16.29 19.03 16.38
C VAL A 724 -16.73 20.47 16.41
N ASN A 725 -15.88 21.37 15.89
CA ASN A 725 -16.12 22.82 15.88
C ASN A 725 -16.53 23.36 17.27
N ASN A 726 -15.81 22.94 18.33
CA ASN A 726 -16.05 23.23 19.75
C ASN A 726 -17.29 22.62 20.41
N THR A 727 -18.07 21.82 19.68
CA THR A 727 -19.21 21.07 20.24
C THR A 727 -18.80 19.64 20.54
N THR A 728 -18.95 19.18 21.78
CA THR A 728 -18.78 17.76 22.11
C THR A 728 -19.84 16.94 21.41
N VAL A 729 -19.43 16.03 20.53
CA VAL A 729 -20.32 15.15 19.75
C VAL A 729 -20.28 13.70 20.24
N TYR A 730 -19.22 13.32 20.97
CA TYR A 730 -19.08 12.00 21.58
C TYR A 730 -18.37 12.13 22.93
N ALA A 731 -18.91 11.48 23.97
CA ALA A 731 -18.30 11.35 25.29
C ALA A 731 -18.96 10.19 26.04
N ASN A 732 -18.28 9.62 27.04
CA ASN A 732 -18.82 8.55 27.89
C ASN A 732 -19.38 7.35 27.11
N GLY A 733 -18.69 6.96 26.02
CA GLY A 733 -19.09 5.79 25.21
C GLY A 733 -20.28 6.01 24.28
N GLY A 734 -20.75 7.24 24.10
CA GLY A 734 -21.90 7.53 23.24
C GLY A 734 -21.94 8.94 22.68
N ALA A 735 -22.86 9.17 21.75
CA ALA A 735 -23.10 10.49 21.19
C ALA A 735 -23.79 11.41 22.22
N THR A 736 -23.28 12.64 22.40
CA THR A 736 -23.74 13.58 23.45
C THR A 736 -24.20 14.94 22.93
N GLY A 737 -23.90 15.27 21.67
CA GLY A 737 -24.30 16.51 21.00
C GLY A 737 -24.50 16.33 19.50
N SER A 738 -24.92 17.38 18.80
CA SER A 738 -25.13 17.35 17.35
C SER A 738 -24.49 18.54 16.64
N VAL A 739 -23.96 18.29 15.45
CA VAL A 739 -23.45 19.31 14.52
C VAL A 739 -24.15 19.07 13.19
N SER A 740 -24.71 20.12 12.60
CA SER A 740 -25.45 20.01 11.33
C SER A 740 -24.57 19.40 10.24
N GLY A 741 -25.06 18.36 9.56
CA GLY A 741 -24.32 17.66 8.50
C GLY A 741 -23.35 16.59 8.99
N LEU A 742 -23.31 16.31 10.31
CA LEU A 742 -22.53 15.24 10.91
C LEU A 742 -23.43 14.32 11.74
N SER A 743 -23.28 13.01 11.57
CA SER A 743 -24.06 12.00 12.29
C SER A 743 -23.15 10.91 12.85
N TYR A 744 -23.25 10.61 14.15
CA TYR A 744 -22.60 9.43 14.75
C TYR A 744 -23.18 8.14 14.15
N THR A 745 -22.31 7.19 13.79
CA THR A 745 -22.73 5.93 13.14
C THR A 745 -22.29 4.67 13.88
N GLY A 746 -21.50 4.79 14.95
CA GLY A 746 -21.01 3.67 15.73
C GLY A 746 -19.57 3.86 16.17
N SER A 747 -19.07 2.91 16.94
CA SER A 747 -17.66 2.82 17.35
C SER A 747 -17.23 1.36 17.41
N ASP A 748 -15.93 1.13 17.30
CA ASP A 748 -15.29 -0.16 17.56
C ASP A 748 -14.08 0.05 18.49
N ALA A 749 -13.21 -0.97 18.61
CA ALA A 749 -12.02 -0.89 19.46
C ALA A 749 -11.04 0.21 19.01
N ASN A 750 -11.02 0.54 17.72
CA ASN A 750 -10.01 1.39 17.09
C ASN A 750 -10.54 2.79 16.75
N TYR A 751 -11.85 2.95 16.53
CA TYR A 751 -12.42 4.20 16.04
C TYR A 751 -13.79 4.55 16.62
N VAL A 752 -14.07 5.85 16.65
CA VAL A 752 -15.43 6.40 16.69
C VAL A 752 -15.80 6.93 15.31
N TYR A 753 -16.90 6.44 14.74
CA TYR A 753 -17.32 6.73 13.37
C TYR A 753 -18.43 7.77 13.27
N PHE A 754 -18.27 8.65 12.30
CA PHE A 754 -19.26 9.64 11.89
C PHE A 754 -19.48 9.58 10.38
N THR A 755 -20.71 9.87 9.93
CA THR A 755 -21.00 10.23 8.55
C THR A 755 -21.05 11.75 8.45
N ALA A 756 -20.34 12.32 7.48
CA ALA A 756 -20.22 13.75 7.27
C ALA A 756 -20.60 14.14 5.83
N ASN A 757 -21.39 15.21 5.72
CA ASN A 757 -21.70 15.89 4.45
C ASN A 757 -20.45 16.62 3.90
N PRO A 758 -20.47 17.09 2.64
CA PRO A 758 -19.42 17.93 2.10
C PRO A 758 -19.15 19.17 2.96
N GLY A 759 -17.88 19.57 3.07
CA GLY A 759 -17.45 20.68 3.91
C GLY A 759 -16.13 20.42 4.64
N THR A 760 -15.78 21.32 5.57
CA THR A 760 -14.59 21.20 6.41
C THR A 760 -14.99 20.77 7.82
N TRP A 761 -14.32 19.74 8.32
CA TRP A 761 -14.57 19.12 9.61
C TRP A 761 -13.29 19.07 10.43
N ASN A 762 -13.33 19.58 11.65
CA ASN A 762 -12.20 19.53 12.59
C ASN A 762 -12.63 18.73 13.81
N PHE A 763 -12.04 17.56 13.98
CA PHE A 763 -12.22 16.69 15.13
C PHE A 763 -11.07 16.92 16.11
N ASP A 764 -11.43 17.14 17.37
CA ASP A 764 -10.53 17.32 18.49
C ASP A 764 -10.86 16.23 19.51
N GLU A 765 -10.02 15.21 19.59
CA GLU A 765 -10.17 14.02 20.41
C GLU A 765 -9.28 14.14 21.64
N VAL A 766 -9.87 14.02 22.82
CA VAL A 766 -9.13 13.98 24.08
C VAL A 766 -9.61 12.77 24.85
N GLY A 767 -8.69 11.83 25.08
CA GLY A 767 -8.94 10.64 25.89
C GLY A 767 -8.29 10.75 27.26
N THR A 768 -8.73 9.89 28.19
CA THR A 768 -7.95 9.59 29.39
C THR A 768 -7.16 8.31 29.13
N SER A 769 -5.90 8.29 29.53
CA SER A 769 -5.11 7.05 29.48
C SER A 769 -5.84 5.97 30.29
N THR A 770 -6.23 4.88 29.63
CA THR A 770 -7.16 3.85 30.13
C THR A 770 -6.56 2.83 31.07
N VAL A 771 -5.28 2.97 31.35
CA VAL A 771 -4.57 2.15 32.31
C VAL A 771 -3.89 3.16 33.20
N GLY A 772 -4.01 3.05 34.53
CA GLY A 772 -3.25 3.91 35.43
C GLY A 772 -1.82 4.02 34.91
N ALA A 773 -1.27 5.23 34.80
CA ALA A 773 -0.02 5.45 34.06
C ALA A 773 1.03 4.40 34.47
N ASN A 774 1.64 3.71 33.50
CA ASN A 774 2.74 2.78 33.78
C ASN A 774 3.83 3.57 34.52
N LEU A 775 3.91 3.37 35.84
CA LEU A 775 4.79 4.12 36.72
C LEU A 775 6.26 3.77 36.46
N ALA A 776 6.51 2.65 35.78
CA ALA A 776 7.83 2.18 35.38
C ALA A 776 8.30 2.70 34.01
N LEU A 777 7.42 3.29 33.19
CA LEU A 777 7.81 3.72 31.83
C LEU A 777 8.96 4.73 31.88
N ASN A 778 10.04 4.43 31.15
CA ASN A 778 11.30 5.19 31.11
C ASN A 778 11.97 5.41 32.47
N LYS A 779 11.68 4.54 33.45
CA LYS A 779 12.33 4.57 34.77
C LYS A 779 13.62 3.78 34.77
N THR A 780 14.43 4.01 35.80
CA THR A 780 15.69 3.30 35.96
C THR A 780 15.43 1.90 36.51
N ALA A 781 15.78 0.88 35.73
CA ALA A 781 15.85 -0.49 36.20
C ALA A 781 17.28 -0.90 36.57
N THR A 782 17.42 -1.73 37.60
CA THR A 782 18.68 -2.33 38.05
C THR A 782 18.52 -3.83 38.26
N SER A 783 19.62 -4.58 38.27
CA SER A 783 19.63 -6.03 38.51
C SER A 783 20.93 -6.45 39.20
N ASN A 784 20.88 -7.49 40.04
CA ASN A 784 22.09 -8.10 40.58
C ASN A 784 22.79 -9.05 39.60
N ASN A 785 22.15 -9.39 38.49
CA ASN A 785 22.64 -10.36 37.53
C ASN A 785 22.07 -10.06 36.14
N SER A 786 22.80 -9.30 35.32
CA SER A 786 22.40 -8.93 33.96
C SER A 786 23.48 -9.34 32.96
N LEU A 787 23.06 -9.76 31.77
CA LEU A 787 23.88 -9.78 30.57
C LEU A 787 23.52 -8.53 29.74
N THR A 788 24.52 -7.87 29.16
CA THR A 788 24.32 -6.68 28.32
C THR A 788 25.10 -6.85 27.02
N ASN A 789 24.44 -6.66 25.88
CA ASN A 789 25.03 -6.68 24.56
C ASN A 789 24.19 -5.81 23.60
N GLY A 790 24.37 -5.97 22.28
CA GLY A 790 23.63 -5.16 21.30
C GLY A 790 22.11 -5.37 21.30
N ASP A 791 21.62 -6.49 21.82
CA ASP A 791 20.19 -6.82 21.85
C ASP A 791 19.58 -6.74 23.25
N TRP A 792 20.38 -7.03 24.29
CA TRP A 792 19.91 -7.21 25.65
C TRP A 792 20.49 -6.15 26.58
N GLY A 793 19.67 -5.65 27.49
CA GLY A 793 20.12 -4.68 28.49
C GLY A 793 19.05 -4.36 29.52
N ILE A 794 19.46 -4.06 30.76
CA ILE A 794 18.52 -3.72 31.84
C ILE A 794 17.70 -2.47 31.54
N ALA A 795 18.22 -1.54 30.74
CA ALA A 795 17.51 -0.33 30.31
C ALA A 795 16.29 -0.63 29.42
N HIS A 796 16.27 -1.77 28.74
CA HIS A 796 15.16 -2.20 27.89
C HIS A 796 13.99 -2.82 28.68
N LEU A 797 14.16 -3.04 29.99
CA LEU A 797 13.08 -3.62 30.80
C LEU A 797 11.89 -2.67 30.97
N THR A 798 12.10 -1.38 30.77
CA THR A 798 11.13 -0.32 31.10
C THR A 798 11.03 0.73 29.99
N ASP A 799 11.41 0.40 28.76
CA ASP A 799 11.48 1.34 27.64
C ASP A 799 10.15 1.46 26.86
N GLY A 800 9.17 0.63 27.23
CA GLY A 800 7.85 0.60 26.59
C GLY A 800 7.76 -0.38 25.43
N THR A 801 8.85 -1.07 25.08
CA THR A 801 8.91 -2.08 24.03
C THR A 801 8.42 -3.42 24.59
N ILE A 802 7.15 -3.71 24.38
CA ILE A 802 6.46 -4.86 24.99
C ILE A 802 6.74 -6.22 24.33
N THR A 803 7.51 -6.25 23.24
CA THR A 803 7.91 -7.45 22.48
C THR A 803 9.43 -7.44 22.27
N SER A 804 10.07 -8.61 22.26
CA SER A 804 11.51 -8.70 22.02
C SER A 804 11.83 -8.44 20.55
N VAL A 805 12.46 -7.30 20.24
CA VAL A 805 12.89 -6.93 18.87
C VAL A 805 14.42 -6.82 18.79
N ASN A 806 15.00 -6.94 17.59
CA ASN A 806 16.45 -6.78 17.42
C ASN A 806 16.91 -5.39 17.88
N GLY A 807 17.99 -5.33 18.66
CA GLY A 807 18.47 -4.10 19.28
C GLY A 807 17.76 -3.70 20.59
N ALA A 808 16.65 -4.34 20.95
CA ALA A 808 15.88 -4.10 22.18
C ALA A 808 15.04 -5.33 22.56
N LYS A 809 15.70 -6.46 22.83
CA LYS A 809 15.02 -7.72 23.20
C LYS A 809 14.45 -7.72 24.63
N GLY A 810 14.84 -6.74 25.43
CA GLY A 810 14.48 -6.60 26.84
C GLY A 810 15.64 -6.93 27.78
N TYR A 811 15.30 -7.45 28.95
CA TYR A 811 16.25 -7.87 29.98
C TYR A 811 16.54 -9.37 29.92
N THR A 812 17.80 -9.73 30.14
CA THR A 812 18.20 -11.11 30.44
C THR A 812 19.26 -11.16 31.53
N SER A 813 19.17 -12.16 32.41
CA SER A 813 20.25 -12.51 33.33
C SER A 813 21.42 -13.20 32.62
N ASN A 814 22.55 -13.35 33.31
CA ASN A 814 23.56 -14.35 32.95
C ASN A 814 22.98 -15.77 33.08
N GLY A 815 23.68 -16.73 32.49
CA GLY A 815 23.23 -18.12 32.42
C GLY A 815 23.38 -18.90 33.74
N PHE A 816 22.42 -19.77 34.01
CA PHE A 816 22.41 -20.70 35.13
C PHE A 816 22.40 -22.15 34.63
N ALA A 817 23.09 -23.04 35.35
CA ALA A 817 23.19 -24.47 35.02
C ALA A 817 21.93 -25.28 35.40
N SER A 818 21.01 -24.71 36.18
CA SER A 818 19.80 -25.34 36.67
C SER A 818 18.67 -24.31 36.72
N SER A 819 17.41 -24.78 36.67
CA SER A 819 16.24 -23.94 36.90
C SER A 819 16.12 -23.49 38.36
N ASP A 820 16.72 -24.22 39.31
CA ASP A 820 16.75 -23.81 40.71
C ASP A 820 17.81 -22.71 40.92
N ALA A 821 17.33 -21.50 41.19
CA ALA A 821 18.14 -20.32 41.49
C ALA A 821 18.03 -19.89 42.95
N SER A 822 17.42 -20.70 43.82
CA SER A 822 17.10 -20.32 45.21
C SER A 822 18.33 -19.96 46.05
N ALA A 823 19.50 -20.54 45.76
CA ALA A 823 20.75 -20.23 46.45
C ALA A 823 21.28 -18.81 46.13
N ASN A 824 21.05 -18.31 44.91
CA ASN A 824 21.46 -16.98 44.45
C ASN A 824 20.41 -16.39 43.48
N PRO A 825 19.25 -15.92 43.99
CA PRO A 825 18.15 -15.48 43.14
C PRO A 825 18.53 -14.27 42.26
N PRO A 826 18.41 -14.35 40.92
CA PRO A 826 18.46 -13.14 40.10
C PRO A 826 17.23 -12.28 40.36
N TYR A 827 17.41 -10.97 40.40
CA TYR A 827 16.33 -10.01 40.53
C TYR A 827 16.45 -8.85 39.55
N VAL A 828 15.31 -8.25 39.21
CA VAL A 828 15.20 -6.95 38.57
C VAL A 828 14.47 -5.99 39.51
N ASP A 829 14.85 -4.73 39.50
CA ASP A 829 14.39 -3.71 40.44
C ASP A 829 14.19 -2.37 39.72
N VAL A 830 12.98 -1.83 39.77
CA VAL A 830 12.61 -0.57 39.12
C VAL A 830 12.48 0.54 40.17
N ASP A 831 13.25 1.61 40.01
CA ASP A 831 13.11 2.86 40.79
C ASP A 831 12.10 3.79 40.11
N LEU A 832 10.91 3.93 40.69
CA LEU A 832 9.83 4.80 40.22
C LEU A 832 10.18 6.31 40.30
N GLY A 833 11.26 6.65 41.02
CA GLY A 833 11.80 8.00 41.19
C GLY A 833 11.28 8.72 42.43
N ALA A 834 10.14 8.30 42.98
CA ALA A 834 9.56 8.80 44.23
C ALA A 834 8.64 7.74 44.84
N ASN A 835 8.25 7.92 46.11
CA ASN A 835 7.20 7.10 46.72
C ASN A 835 5.88 7.27 45.96
N GLN A 836 5.35 6.17 45.44
CA GLN A 836 4.07 6.06 44.77
C GLN A 836 3.23 4.99 45.48
N SER A 837 1.90 5.09 45.40
CA SER A 837 1.05 3.94 45.68
C SER A 837 1.20 2.96 44.53
N VAL A 838 1.46 1.68 44.83
CA VAL A 838 1.56 0.60 43.85
C VAL A 838 0.83 -0.62 44.37
N ASN A 839 0.20 -1.35 43.46
CA ASN A 839 -0.56 -2.54 43.82
C ASN A 839 -0.67 -3.57 42.69
N GLU A 840 -0.01 -3.33 41.56
CA GLU A 840 0.01 -4.25 40.44
C GLU A 840 1.31 -4.09 39.64
N ILE A 841 1.82 -5.20 39.11
CA ILE A 841 2.82 -5.19 38.04
C ILE A 841 2.37 -6.05 36.88
N LYS A 842 2.90 -5.78 35.70
CA LYS A 842 2.71 -6.61 34.51
C LYS A 842 4.07 -6.99 33.91
N LEU A 843 4.29 -8.28 33.72
CA LEU A 843 5.53 -8.82 33.16
C LEU A 843 5.29 -9.30 31.73
N TYR A 844 6.03 -8.74 30.80
CA TYR A 844 5.98 -9.11 29.39
C TYR A 844 7.04 -10.16 29.09
N PRO A 845 6.64 -11.35 28.59
CA PRO A 845 7.57 -12.42 28.30
C PRO A 845 8.45 -12.12 27.09
N ARG A 846 9.60 -12.80 27.01
CA ARG A 846 10.44 -12.83 25.81
C ARG A 846 9.63 -13.38 24.62
N THR A 847 9.68 -12.73 23.46
CA THR A 847 8.86 -13.11 22.28
C THR A 847 9.65 -13.49 21.03
N ASP A 848 10.97 -13.26 20.97
CA ASP A 848 11.79 -13.52 19.77
C ASP A 848 12.13 -15.01 19.57
N THR A 849 11.95 -15.84 20.59
CA THR A 849 12.17 -17.29 20.49
C THR A 849 11.26 -18.06 21.44
N GLY A 850 10.92 -19.30 21.06
CA GLY A 850 10.22 -20.24 21.93
C GLY A 850 11.13 -20.88 22.98
N ALA A 851 10.52 -21.51 23.97
CA ALA A 851 11.17 -22.43 24.91
C ALA A 851 11.36 -23.82 24.31
N VAL A 852 12.36 -24.55 24.81
CA VAL A 852 12.51 -25.99 24.53
C VAL A 852 11.25 -26.73 24.95
N GLY A 853 10.57 -27.38 24.00
CA GLY A 853 9.31 -28.09 24.24
C GLY A 853 8.05 -27.23 24.12
N GLY A 854 8.16 -25.99 23.65
CA GLY A 854 7.04 -25.08 23.40
C GLY A 854 6.82 -24.05 24.53
N GLY A 855 6.18 -22.93 24.17
CA GLY A 855 5.92 -21.80 25.06
C GLY A 855 7.03 -20.75 25.07
N THR A 856 7.04 -19.90 26.10
CA THR A 856 7.99 -18.80 26.33
C THR A 856 9.27 -19.25 27.02
N ALA A 857 10.40 -18.78 26.50
CA ALA A 857 11.70 -18.97 27.12
C ALA A 857 11.96 -18.04 28.31
N GLY A 858 12.59 -18.57 29.36
CA GLY A 858 13.19 -17.77 30.45
C GLY A 858 12.22 -17.01 31.37
N PHE A 859 10.91 -17.22 31.24
CA PHE A 859 9.92 -16.58 32.12
C PHE A 859 9.92 -17.21 33.53
N PRO A 860 9.90 -16.43 34.62
CA PRO A 860 10.09 -16.96 35.97
C PRO A 860 8.96 -17.90 36.42
N VAL A 861 9.32 -18.99 37.13
CA VAL A 861 8.39 -20.02 37.61
C VAL A 861 8.03 -19.82 39.08
N ASN A 862 9.04 -19.57 39.93
CA ASN A 862 8.84 -19.21 41.33
C ASN A 862 9.56 -17.89 41.59
N PHE A 863 8.85 -16.90 42.11
CA PHE A 863 9.40 -15.58 42.37
C PHE A 863 8.58 -14.81 43.39
N THR A 864 9.18 -13.78 43.98
CA THR A 864 8.49 -12.82 44.83
C THR A 864 8.46 -11.46 44.18
N ILE A 865 7.36 -10.75 44.37
CA ILE A 865 7.26 -9.32 44.10
C ILE A 865 7.49 -8.62 45.42
N GLN A 866 8.49 -7.74 45.47
CA GLN A 866 8.92 -7.02 46.65
C GLN A 866 8.81 -5.53 46.40
N THR A 867 8.51 -4.76 47.45
CA THR A 867 8.41 -3.30 47.40
C THR A 867 9.19 -2.66 48.53
N ALA A 868 9.76 -1.48 48.28
CA ALA A 868 10.40 -0.67 49.31
C ALA A 868 10.08 0.82 49.11
N PRO A 869 9.77 1.58 50.17
CA PRO A 869 9.71 3.04 50.10
C PRO A 869 11.13 3.64 50.04
N ASP A 870 11.21 4.93 49.75
CA ASP A 870 12.47 5.68 49.68
C ASP A 870 13.29 5.57 50.99
N GLY A 871 14.50 5.02 50.91
CA GLY A 871 15.35 4.73 52.06
C GLY A 871 14.88 3.58 52.97
N GLY A 872 13.83 2.84 52.59
CA GLY A 872 13.27 1.71 53.34
C GLY A 872 13.85 0.34 52.97
N SER A 873 13.41 -0.71 53.68
CA SER A 873 13.76 -2.10 53.38
C SER A 873 12.70 -2.78 52.51
N TYR A 874 13.11 -3.76 51.69
CA TYR A 874 12.18 -4.55 50.87
C TYR A 874 11.29 -5.44 51.74
N GLY A 875 9.98 -5.29 51.56
CA GLY A 875 8.97 -6.25 52.02
C GLY A 875 8.42 -7.06 50.84
N THR A 876 7.98 -8.30 51.09
CA THR A 876 7.29 -9.10 50.07
C THR A 876 5.85 -8.63 49.92
N ALA A 877 5.50 -8.14 48.73
CA ALA A 877 4.14 -7.77 48.37
C ALA A 877 3.30 -9.00 48.01
N THR A 878 3.87 -9.94 47.23
CA THR A 878 3.24 -11.23 46.93
C THR A 878 4.29 -12.28 46.53
N THR A 879 3.91 -13.57 46.65
CA THR A 879 4.73 -14.73 46.28
C THR A 879 4.03 -15.54 45.22
N ILE A 880 4.71 -15.81 44.11
CA ILE A 880 4.22 -16.64 43.02
C ILE A 880 4.98 -17.97 43.04
N THR A 881 4.23 -19.08 43.04
CA THR A 881 4.77 -20.43 42.99
C THR A 881 4.12 -21.22 41.86
N GLY A 882 4.93 -21.86 41.02
CA GLY A 882 4.44 -22.73 39.95
C GLY A 882 3.76 -21.96 38.82
N GLN A 883 4.24 -20.76 38.48
CA GLN A 883 3.76 -19.99 37.33
C GLN A 883 3.82 -20.86 36.06
N THR A 884 2.67 -21.02 35.41
CA THR A 884 2.56 -21.70 34.11
C THR A 884 3.24 -20.89 33.03
N ASN A 885 3.78 -21.57 32.02
CA ASN A 885 4.38 -20.90 30.87
C ASN A 885 3.37 -19.94 30.20
N PRO A 886 3.71 -18.66 30.00
CA PRO A 886 2.78 -17.66 29.50
C PRO A 886 2.49 -17.70 27.99
N ASN A 887 3.20 -18.53 27.20
CA ASN A 887 3.01 -18.66 25.74
C ASN A 887 2.99 -17.32 24.98
N GLY A 888 3.87 -16.39 25.34
CA GLY A 888 4.00 -15.07 24.71
C GLY A 888 3.04 -14.00 25.26
N VAL A 889 2.13 -14.36 26.16
CA VAL A 889 1.12 -13.44 26.72
C VAL A 889 1.62 -12.78 28.00
N ALA A 890 1.49 -11.46 28.11
CA ALA A 890 1.82 -10.72 29.32
C ALA A 890 1.06 -11.22 30.55
N GLN A 891 1.74 -11.29 31.70
CA GLN A 891 1.17 -11.74 32.97
C GLN A 891 1.03 -10.58 33.94
N THR A 892 -0.16 -10.44 34.54
CA THR A 892 -0.46 -9.39 35.52
C THR A 892 -0.49 -9.98 36.93
N TYR A 893 0.13 -9.27 37.88
CA TYR A 893 0.23 -9.67 39.27
C TYR A 893 -0.18 -8.51 40.17
N ALA A 894 -1.35 -8.63 40.77
CA ALA A 894 -1.85 -7.67 41.75
C ALA A 894 -1.49 -8.09 43.19
N PHE A 895 -1.40 -7.09 44.07
CA PHE A 895 -1.08 -7.23 45.49
C PHE A 895 -1.71 -6.07 46.28
N PRO A 896 -1.83 -6.15 47.61
CA PRO A 896 -2.38 -5.04 48.39
C PRO A 896 -1.63 -3.73 48.15
N ALA A 897 -2.37 -2.62 48.07
CA ALA A 897 -1.76 -1.32 47.82
C ALA A 897 -0.75 -0.95 48.90
N THR A 898 0.47 -0.63 48.44
CA THR A 898 1.61 -0.30 49.28
C THR A 898 2.29 0.96 48.75
N THR A 899 2.91 1.72 49.64
CA THR A 899 3.75 2.86 49.24
C THR A 899 5.13 2.35 48.88
N ALA A 900 5.53 2.49 47.62
CA ALA A 900 6.82 2.05 47.12
C ALA A 900 7.48 3.11 46.24
N ARG A 901 8.80 3.22 46.36
CA ARG A 901 9.65 3.83 45.34
C ARG A 901 10.30 2.74 44.48
N HIS A 902 10.61 1.59 45.07
CA HIS A 902 11.22 0.47 44.39
C HIS A 902 10.27 -0.71 44.29
N VAL A 903 10.22 -1.33 43.11
CA VAL A 903 9.48 -2.57 42.86
C VAL A 903 10.42 -3.61 42.27
N ARG A 904 10.54 -4.75 42.93
CA ARG A 904 11.51 -5.80 42.63
C ARG A 904 10.84 -7.12 42.35
N VAL A 905 11.30 -7.83 41.32
CA VAL A 905 10.96 -9.23 41.05
C VAL A 905 12.19 -10.08 41.34
N SER A 906 12.12 -10.94 42.37
CA SER A 906 13.22 -11.82 42.80
C SER A 906 12.88 -13.28 42.54
N VAL A 907 13.69 -13.95 41.72
CA VAL A 907 13.32 -15.25 41.12
C VAL A 907 14.10 -16.42 41.74
N THR A 908 13.39 -17.37 42.33
CA THR A 908 13.99 -18.57 42.95
C THR A 908 13.92 -19.81 42.06
N LYS A 909 13.04 -19.82 41.04
CA LYS A 909 13.01 -20.86 40.01
C LYS A 909 12.82 -20.24 38.62
N LEU A 910 13.78 -20.46 37.74
CA LEU A 910 13.83 -19.96 36.37
C LEU A 910 12.95 -20.78 35.42
N GLY A 911 12.55 -20.14 34.31
CA GLY A 911 11.78 -20.74 33.24
C GLY A 911 12.58 -21.67 32.34
N THR A 912 11.86 -22.34 31.44
CA THR A 912 12.46 -23.25 30.46
C THR A 912 13.45 -22.51 29.56
N PRO A 913 14.62 -23.11 29.22
CA PRO A 913 15.59 -22.52 28.31
C PRO A 913 15.00 -22.22 26.94
N PRO A 914 15.52 -21.20 26.23
CA PRO A 914 15.12 -20.94 24.85
C PRO A 914 15.61 -22.01 23.88
N THR A 915 14.96 -22.13 22.73
CA THR A 915 15.36 -23.08 21.67
C THR A 915 16.72 -22.78 21.05
N ASP A 916 17.18 -21.53 21.12
CA ASP A 916 18.50 -21.09 20.65
C ASP A 916 19.62 -21.35 21.68
N GLU A 917 19.29 -21.67 22.94
CA GLU A 917 20.25 -21.95 24.03
C GLU A 917 19.68 -23.03 24.98
N THR A 918 19.58 -24.26 24.50
CA THR A 918 18.75 -25.32 25.11
C THR A 918 19.21 -25.84 26.47
N SER A 919 20.45 -25.54 26.90
CA SER A 919 21.04 -26.03 28.15
C SER A 919 21.25 -24.95 29.23
N THR A 920 20.89 -23.70 28.95
CA THR A 920 21.12 -22.56 29.87
C THR A 920 19.81 -21.97 30.35
N TYR A 921 19.66 -21.85 31.67
CA TYR A 921 18.49 -21.21 32.30
C TYR A 921 18.78 -19.71 32.52
N ARG A 922 17.79 -18.85 32.25
CA ARG A 922 17.88 -17.40 32.42
C ARG A 922 16.56 -16.83 32.94
N LEU A 923 16.62 -15.66 33.58
CA LEU A 923 15.47 -14.78 33.73
C LEU A 923 15.44 -13.86 32.51
N GLN A 924 14.37 -13.94 31.71
CA GLN A 924 14.22 -13.13 30.50
C GLN A 924 12.83 -12.49 30.44
N LEU A 925 12.78 -11.19 30.19
CA LEU A 925 11.56 -10.39 30.09
C LEU A 925 11.73 -9.36 28.98
N ALA A 926 10.70 -9.15 28.17
CA ALA A 926 10.67 -8.06 27.21
C ALA A 926 10.50 -6.71 27.94
N GLU A 927 9.53 -6.62 28.86
CA GLU A 927 9.19 -5.39 29.58
C GLU A 927 8.59 -5.71 30.97
N MET A 928 8.72 -4.78 31.92
CA MET A 928 8.07 -4.78 33.22
C MET A 928 7.36 -3.44 33.45
N GLN A 929 6.04 -3.51 33.65
CA GLN A 929 5.20 -2.34 33.93
C GLN A 929 4.72 -2.36 35.37
N VAL A 930 4.51 -1.17 35.96
CA VAL A 930 4.08 -1.00 37.36
C VAL A 930 2.87 -0.08 37.43
N TYR A 931 1.88 -0.45 38.23
CA TYR A 931 0.56 0.18 38.27
C TYR A 931 0.04 0.44 39.69
N ASN A 932 -0.96 1.32 39.76
CA ASN A 932 -1.80 1.60 40.94
C ASN A 932 -3.28 1.42 40.56
N ALA A 933 -3.69 0.17 40.28
CA ALA A 933 -5.01 -0.21 39.81
C ALA A 933 -5.99 -0.45 41.00
N THR A 934 -6.96 0.41 41.23
CA THR A 934 -7.89 0.24 42.37
C THR A 934 -8.91 -0.86 42.09
N ASP A 935 -8.87 -1.98 42.82
CA ASP A 935 -9.95 -2.98 42.81
C ASP A 935 -11.10 -2.54 43.72
N LEU A 936 -12.19 -2.14 43.09
CA LEU A 936 -13.40 -1.63 43.72
C LEU A 936 -14.30 -2.75 44.26
N ALA A 937 -14.06 -4.01 43.87
CA ALA A 937 -14.80 -5.18 44.35
C ALA A 937 -14.27 -5.74 45.67
N LEU A 938 -13.03 -5.43 46.04
CA LEU A 938 -12.39 -6.01 47.22
C LEU A 938 -13.20 -5.80 48.51
N GLY A 939 -13.56 -6.91 49.17
CA GLY A 939 -14.36 -6.94 50.39
C GLY A 939 -15.82 -6.51 50.22
N LYS A 940 -16.29 -6.31 48.98
CA LYS A 940 -17.68 -5.97 48.68
C LYS A 940 -18.59 -7.18 48.77
N THR A 941 -19.89 -6.92 48.88
CA THR A 941 -20.89 -7.98 49.01
C THR A 941 -21.14 -8.60 47.65
N ALA A 942 -20.92 -9.92 47.53
CA ALA A 942 -21.25 -10.69 46.34
C ALA A 942 -22.54 -11.52 46.54
N SER A 943 -23.29 -11.73 45.47
CA SER A 943 -24.50 -12.56 45.44
C SER A 943 -24.60 -13.37 44.14
N SER A 944 -25.41 -14.44 44.14
CA SER A 944 -25.61 -15.30 42.98
C SER A 944 -27.00 -15.96 43.04
N ASN A 945 -27.61 -16.26 41.88
CA ASN A 945 -28.81 -17.10 41.84
C ASN A 945 -28.52 -18.59 42.08
N ASN A 946 -27.27 -19.02 42.04
CA ASN A 946 -26.86 -20.40 42.25
C ASN A 946 -25.45 -20.43 42.84
N SER A 947 -25.35 -20.70 44.14
CA SER A 947 -24.07 -20.84 44.85
C SER A 947 -24.06 -22.15 45.65
N LEU A 948 -22.90 -22.79 45.71
CA LEU A 948 -22.62 -23.90 46.62
C LEU A 948 -21.71 -23.40 47.74
N GLU A 949 -22.26 -23.29 48.94
CA GLU A 949 -21.54 -22.87 50.15
C GLU A 949 -20.97 -24.11 50.87
N SER A 950 -19.70 -24.44 50.61
CA SER A 950 -19.08 -25.67 51.15
C SER A 950 -17.56 -25.56 51.29
N GLY A 951 -17.08 -25.53 52.54
CA GLY A 951 -15.66 -25.53 52.87
C GLY A 951 -14.92 -24.30 52.34
N PRO A 952 -13.89 -24.45 51.49
CA PRO A 952 -13.15 -23.33 50.90
C PRO A 952 -13.93 -22.61 49.78
N TRP A 953 -15.14 -23.05 49.45
CA TRP A 953 -16.02 -22.45 48.44
C TRP A 953 -17.12 -21.61 49.08
N GLY A 954 -17.43 -20.46 48.48
CA GLY A 954 -18.60 -19.65 48.85
C GLY A 954 -18.68 -18.33 48.10
N ILE A 955 -19.86 -17.75 47.95
CA ILE A 955 -20.05 -16.54 47.13
C ILE A 955 -19.27 -15.32 47.66
N ALA A 956 -19.14 -15.19 48.98
CA ALA A 956 -18.38 -14.10 49.60
C ALA A 956 -16.87 -14.15 49.29
N ARG A 957 -16.38 -15.27 48.77
CA ARG A 957 -14.98 -15.47 48.35
C ARG A 957 -14.72 -15.03 46.91
N LEU A 958 -15.76 -14.61 46.19
CA LEU A 958 -15.61 -14.03 44.86
C LEU A 958 -14.88 -12.67 44.90
N THR A 959 -14.91 -12.00 46.05
CA THR A 959 -14.44 -10.63 46.26
C THR A 959 -13.47 -10.52 47.44
N ASP A 960 -12.82 -11.63 47.84
CA ASP A 960 -12.01 -11.69 49.06
C ASP A 960 -10.53 -11.30 48.85
N GLY A 961 -10.15 -11.01 47.62
CA GLY A 961 -8.80 -10.65 47.20
C GLY A 961 -7.90 -11.86 46.96
N VAL A 962 -8.41 -13.09 47.02
CA VAL A 962 -7.65 -14.32 46.80
C VAL A 962 -7.80 -14.77 45.35
N GLN A 963 -6.91 -14.25 44.50
CA GLN A 963 -6.88 -14.46 43.05
C GLN A 963 -6.59 -15.90 42.59
N THR A 964 -6.23 -16.80 43.50
CA THR A 964 -5.89 -18.20 43.21
C THR A 964 -6.56 -19.12 44.21
N SER A 965 -7.16 -20.21 43.74
CA SER A 965 -7.70 -21.24 44.61
C SER A 965 -6.56 -22.00 45.32
N ASN A 966 -6.42 -21.79 46.62
CA ASN A 966 -5.25 -22.21 47.41
C ASN A 966 -5.61 -23.15 48.58
N GLY A 967 -6.84 -23.67 48.61
CA GLY A 967 -7.33 -24.56 49.65
C GLY A 967 -7.85 -23.86 50.92
N SER A 968 -7.44 -22.62 51.19
CA SER A 968 -8.03 -21.78 52.25
C SER A 968 -9.17 -20.89 51.74
N SER A 969 -9.04 -20.43 50.50
CA SER A 969 -10.11 -19.87 49.68
C SER A 969 -9.97 -20.45 48.28
N ASN A 970 -11.04 -21.05 47.77
CA ASN A 970 -11.09 -21.56 46.41
C ASN A 970 -11.87 -20.64 45.46
N GLY A 971 -12.56 -19.64 46.01
CA GLY A 971 -13.43 -18.71 45.30
C GLY A 971 -14.91 -19.10 45.32
N TYR A 972 -15.62 -18.68 44.28
CA TYR A 972 -17.03 -18.97 44.05
C TYR A 972 -17.23 -20.19 43.15
N THR A 973 -18.21 -21.03 43.50
CA THR A 973 -18.69 -22.11 42.65
C THR A 973 -20.22 -22.20 42.71
N SER A 974 -20.85 -22.44 41.57
CA SER A 974 -22.27 -22.82 41.53
C SER A 974 -22.48 -24.28 41.97
N SER A 975 -23.73 -24.64 42.25
CA SER A 975 -24.14 -26.05 42.29
C SER A 975 -23.95 -26.70 40.91
N ASN A 976 -23.79 -28.03 40.90
CA ASN A 976 -23.63 -28.80 39.68
C ASN A 976 -24.89 -28.72 38.80
N VAL A 977 -24.71 -28.57 37.48
CA VAL A 977 -25.80 -28.62 36.48
C VAL A 977 -25.61 -29.76 35.48
N ALA A 978 -26.70 -30.21 34.85
CA ALA A 978 -26.69 -31.42 34.03
C ALA A 978 -25.96 -31.28 32.67
N ALA A 979 -25.78 -30.05 32.18
CA ALA A 979 -25.16 -29.74 30.90
C ALA A 979 -24.41 -28.41 30.95
N ALA A 980 -23.45 -28.24 30.03
CA ALA A 980 -22.69 -26.99 29.89
C ALA A 980 -23.56 -25.80 29.45
N ASP A 981 -24.52 -26.03 28.56
CA ASP A 981 -25.46 -25.01 28.08
C ASP A 981 -26.52 -24.74 29.15
N VAL A 982 -26.46 -23.54 29.71
CA VAL A 982 -27.39 -23.02 30.71
C VAL A 982 -28.15 -21.80 30.19
N SER A 983 -28.22 -21.59 28.87
CA SER A 983 -28.89 -20.43 28.26
C SER A 983 -30.36 -20.31 28.64
N ALA A 984 -31.05 -21.43 28.87
CA ALA A 984 -32.44 -21.45 29.34
C ALA A 984 -32.59 -21.01 30.81
N ASN A 985 -31.57 -21.20 31.64
CA ASN A 985 -31.54 -20.79 33.05
C ASN A 985 -30.13 -20.28 33.42
N PRO A 986 -29.75 -19.05 32.99
CA PRO A 986 -28.39 -18.56 33.14
C PRO A 986 -27.95 -18.47 34.61
N ILE A 987 -26.68 -18.78 34.88
CA ILE A 987 -26.08 -18.65 36.21
C ILE A 987 -25.40 -17.28 36.28
N TYR A 988 -25.64 -16.51 37.34
CA TYR A 988 -24.98 -15.23 37.53
C TYR A 988 -24.24 -15.10 38.85
N ALA A 989 -23.21 -14.27 38.85
CA ALA A 989 -22.56 -13.74 40.04
C ALA A 989 -22.55 -12.21 39.97
N ASP A 990 -22.93 -11.55 41.05
CA ASP A 990 -23.20 -10.11 41.16
C ASP A 990 -22.41 -9.52 42.33
N VAL A 991 -21.79 -8.36 42.14
CA VAL A 991 -21.04 -7.63 43.15
C VAL A 991 -21.71 -6.29 43.42
N ASP A 992 -22.10 -6.03 44.68
CA ASP A 992 -22.61 -4.76 45.18
C ASP A 992 -21.47 -3.90 45.76
N LEU A 993 -21.12 -2.83 45.05
CA LEU A 993 -20.08 -1.87 45.41
C LEU A 993 -20.43 -1.02 46.65
N GLY A 994 -21.68 -1.07 47.14
CA GLY A 994 -22.19 -0.31 48.28
C GLY A 994 -22.58 1.13 47.95
N GLY A 995 -22.34 1.58 46.72
CA GLY A 995 -22.69 2.89 46.19
C GLY A 995 -22.24 3.04 44.74
N ASN A 996 -22.72 4.06 44.04
CA ASN A 996 -22.33 4.30 42.65
C ASN A 996 -20.84 4.65 42.55
N GLN A 997 -20.09 3.83 41.84
CA GLN A 997 -18.68 4.04 41.51
C GLN A 997 -18.53 3.92 39.98
N PRO A 998 -17.66 4.74 39.35
CA PRO A 998 -17.32 4.52 37.95
C PRO A 998 -16.54 3.22 37.81
N ILE A 999 -17.01 2.31 36.96
CA ILE A 999 -16.34 1.04 36.61
C ILE A 999 -16.16 1.00 35.10
N SER A 1000 -14.97 0.68 34.62
CA SER A 1000 -14.62 0.55 33.21
C SER A 1000 -14.09 -0.85 32.84
N SER A 1001 -13.81 -1.72 33.82
CA SER A 1001 -13.41 -3.09 33.53
C SER A 1001 -13.83 -4.08 34.61
N VAL A 1002 -13.99 -5.34 34.18
CA VAL A 1002 -14.17 -6.51 35.04
C VAL A 1002 -13.05 -7.50 34.73
N THR A 1003 -12.33 -7.93 35.76
CA THR A 1003 -11.35 -9.00 35.63
C THR A 1003 -11.83 -10.25 36.33
N LEU A 1004 -11.95 -11.35 35.60
CA LEU A 1004 -12.35 -12.65 36.12
C LEU A 1004 -11.13 -13.55 36.29
N PHE A 1005 -10.92 -14.04 37.50
CA PHE A 1005 -9.84 -14.98 37.81
C PHE A 1005 -10.41 -16.39 37.78
N PRO A 1006 -9.87 -17.30 36.95
CA PRO A 1006 -10.34 -18.67 36.90
C PRO A 1006 -9.99 -19.44 38.17
N ARG A 1007 -10.72 -20.53 38.45
CA ARG A 1007 -10.29 -21.52 39.45
C ARG A 1007 -8.88 -22.01 39.12
N THR A 1008 -8.00 -21.98 40.11
CA THR A 1008 -6.64 -22.53 40.01
C THR A 1008 -6.51 -23.76 40.92
N GLY A 1009 -5.37 -24.44 40.94
CA GLY A 1009 -5.16 -25.60 41.83
C GLY A 1009 -5.65 -26.96 41.32
N VAL A 1010 -6.45 -27.00 40.26
CA VAL A 1010 -6.76 -28.23 39.50
C VAL A 1010 -6.99 -27.92 38.02
N ALA A 1011 -6.66 -28.86 37.13
CA ALA A 1011 -6.96 -28.76 35.71
C ALA A 1011 -8.39 -29.21 35.38
N ALA A 1012 -8.96 -28.68 34.29
CA ALA A 1012 -10.14 -29.23 33.66
C ALA A 1012 -9.87 -30.61 33.04
N VAL A 1013 -10.93 -31.39 32.83
CA VAL A 1013 -10.86 -32.61 31.99
C VAL A 1013 -10.44 -32.18 30.58
N GLY A 1014 -9.25 -32.60 30.15
CA GLY A 1014 -8.64 -32.19 28.88
C GLY A 1014 -7.61 -31.04 28.98
N GLY A 1015 -7.33 -30.53 30.18
CA GLY A 1015 -6.37 -29.43 30.41
C GLY A 1015 -7.04 -28.05 30.53
N GLY A 1016 -6.31 -27.10 31.10
CA GLY A 1016 -6.77 -25.71 31.31
C GLY A 1016 -7.57 -25.47 32.60
N SER A 1017 -8.20 -24.30 32.70
CA SER A 1017 -9.03 -23.88 33.82
C SER A 1017 -10.41 -24.54 33.78
N PRO A 1018 -10.83 -25.22 34.85
CA PRO A 1018 -12.13 -25.86 34.89
C PRO A 1018 -13.27 -24.86 35.07
N ASN A 1019 -14.43 -25.15 34.46
CA ASN A 1019 -15.71 -24.50 34.74
C ASN A 1019 -15.70 -22.95 34.60
N PHE A 1020 -14.75 -22.40 33.85
CA PHE A 1020 -14.75 -20.99 33.46
C PHE A 1020 -15.81 -20.74 32.37
N PRO A 1021 -16.55 -19.61 32.39
CA PRO A 1021 -17.65 -19.41 31.43
C PRO A 1021 -17.13 -19.23 29.99
N VAL A 1022 -17.79 -19.88 29.03
CA VAL A 1022 -17.48 -19.84 27.60
C VAL A 1022 -18.30 -18.77 26.88
N ASN A 1023 -19.61 -18.72 27.16
CA ASN A 1023 -20.50 -17.65 26.70
C ASN A 1023 -21.13 -16.99 27.91
N PHE A 1024 -21.02 -15.66 28.00
CA PHE A 1024 -21.57 -14.90 29.11
C PHE A 1024 -21.72 -13.42 28.76
N THR A 1025 -22.45 -12.69 29.59
CA THR A 1025 -22.56 -11.23 29.50
C THR A 1025 -22.08 -10.58 30.80
N ILE A 1026 -21.54 -9.37 30.69
CA ILE A 1026 -21.29 -8.49 31.82
C ILE A 1026 -22.40 -7.44 31.80
N GLN A 1027 -23.10 -7.33 32.91
CA GLN A 1027 -24.23 -6.43 33.09
C GLN A 1027 -23.99 -5.53 34.29
N VAL A 1028 -24.51 -4.31 34.25
CA VAL A 1028 -24.36 -3.33 35.34
C VAL A 1028 -25.68 -2.68 35.70
N ALA A 1029 -25.83 -2.24 36.95
CA ALA A 1029 -27.01 -1.51 37.42
C ALA A 1029 -26.67 -0.43 38.45
N PRO A 1030 -27.35 0.74 38.44
CA PRO A 1030 -27.13 1.80 39.43
C PRO A 1030 -27.74 1.48 40.81
N ASP A 1031 -28.72 0.58 40.91
CA ASP A 1031 -29.44 0.28 42.16
C ASP A 1031 -29.87 -1.20 42.30
N GLY A 1032 -29.37 -2.09 41.43
CA GLY A 1032 -29.69 -3.52 41.46
C GLY A 1032 -31.07 -3.89 40.90
N GLY A 1033 -31.83 -2.91 40.36
CA GLY A 1033 -33.13 -3.14 39.74
C GLY A 1033 -33.03 -3.58 38.27
N SER A 1034 -32.67 -2.65 37.39
CA SER A 1034 -32.55 -2.89 35.94
C SER A 1034 -31.09 -3.00 35.51
N PHE A 1035 -30.71 -4.18 35.04
CA PHE A 1035 -29.37 -4.46 34.53
C PHE A 1035 -29.27 -4.15 33.04
N THR A 1036 -28.18 -3.48 32.64
CA THR A 1036 -27.83 -3.21 31.25
C THR A 1036 -26.58 -4.01 30.89
N THR A 1037 -26.60 -4.73 29.78
CA THR A 1037 -25.42 -5.43 29.27
C THR A 1037 -24.40 -4.42 28.74
N VAL A 1038 -23.19 -4.45 29.29
CA VAL A 1038 -22.05 -3.62 28.88
C VAL A 1038 -21.00 -4.39 28.10
N ALA A 1039 -21.00 -5.73 28.20
CA ALA A 1039 -20.20 -6.60 27.34
C ALA A 1039 -20.88 -7.95 27.10
N THR A 1040 -20.71 -8.50 25.90
CA THR A 1040 -21.14 -9.86 25.53
C THR A 1040 -19.93 -10.63 25.05
N ILE A 1041 -19.67 -11.77 25.69
CA ILE A 1041 -18.53 -12.64 25.40
C ILE A 1041 -19.08 -13.95 24.83
N THR A 1042 -18.56 -14.34 23.67
CA THR A 1042 -18.87 -15.59 22.97
C THR A 1042 -17.59 -16.34 22.67
N GLU A 1043 -17.62 -17.67 22.82
CA GLU A 1043 -16.49 -18.56 22.52
C GLU A 1043 -15.20 -18.19 23.27
N GLN A 1044 -15.33 -17.77 24.53
CA GLN A 1044 -14.17 -17.51 25.39
C GLN A 1044 -13.26 -18.75 25.43
N ALA A 1045 -12.03 -18.57 24.96
CA ALA A 1045 -10.99 -19.57 25.06
C ALA A 1045 -10.68 -19.89 26.53
N ASN A 1046 -10.32 -21.14 26.80
CA ASN A 1046 -9.97 -21.55 28.15
C ASN A 1046 -8.78 -20.71 28.67
N PRO A 1047 -8.90 -20.06 29.84
CA PRO A 1047 -7.89 -19.12 30.30
C PRO A 1047 -6.59 -19.77 30.83
N ASN A 1048 -6.53 -21.09 30.97
CA ASN A 1048 -5.33 -21.81 31.42
C ASN A 1048 -4.68 -21.27 32.72
N GLY A 1049 -5.51 -20.78 33.64
CA GLY A 1049 -5.10 -20.22 34.93
C GLY A 1049 -4.85 -18.71 34.93
N ALA A 1050 -4.87 -18.05 33.77
CA ALA A 1050 -4.70 -16.60 33.67
C ALA A 1050 -6.02 -15.85 33.91
N SER A 1051 -5.96 -14.69 34.54
CA SER A 1051 -7.13 -13.81 34.62
C SER A 1051 -7.56 -13.31 33.24
N GLN A 1052 -8.84 -12.99 33.09
CA GLN A 1052 -9.39 -12.43 31.87
C GLN A 1052 -10.02 -11.08 32.18
N SER A 1053 -9.52 -10.02 31.55
CA SER A 1053 -10.01 -8.64 31.75
C SER A 1053 -10.90 -8.23 30.59
N TYR A 1054 -12.08 -7.73 30.93
CA TYR A 1054 -13.10 -7.29 30.00
C TYR A 1054 -13.38 -5.81 30.24
N SER A 1055 -12.97 -4.97 29.30
CA SER A 1055 -13.16 -3.51 29.40
C SER A 1055 -14.46 -3.08 28.72
N PHE A 1056 -15.10 -2.05 29.27
CA PHE A 1056 -16.30 -1.42 28.74
C PHE A 1056 -16.29 0.07 29.08
N ALA A 1057 -17.21 0.86 28.49
CA ALA A 1057 -17.31 2.28 28.78
C ALA A 1057 -17.48 2.54 30.27
N ALA A 1058 -16.70 3.45 30.85
CA ALA A 1058 -16.77 3.76 32.28
C ALA A 1058 -18.20 4.16 32.66
N THR A 1059 -18.84 3.33 33.49
CA THR A 1059 -20.24 3.52 33.87
C THR A 1059 -20.31 3.66 35.38
N SER A 1060 -20.95 4.72 35.87
CA SER A 1060 -21.18 4.90 37.31
C SER A 1060 -22.30 3.99 37.77
N VAL A 1061 -21.95 2.93 38.49
CA VAL A 1061 -22.85 1.82 38.82
C VAL A 1061 -22.61 1.35 40.25
N ARG A 1062 -23.61 0.69 40.83
CA ARG A 1062 -23.51 0.05 42.13
C ARG A 1062 -23.32 -1.46 42.01
N HIS A 1063 -23.97 -2.08 41.03
CA HIS A 1063 -23.91 -3.51 40.81
C HIS A 1063 -23.22 -3.85 39.49
N VAL A 1064 -22.36 -4.86 39.53
CA VAL A 1064 -21.75 -5.47 38.34
C VAL A 1064 -21.97 -6.97 38.39
N ARG A 1065 -22.46 -7.55 37.30
CA ARG A 1065 -22.95 -8.92 37.22
C ARG A 1065 -22.38 -9.65 36.01
N VAL A 1066 -21.85 -10.84 36.23
CA VAL A 1066 -21.49 -11.80 35.17
C VAL A 1066 -22.63 -12.80 35.03
N VAL A 1067 -23.17 -12.96 33.83
CA VAL A 1067 -24.28 -13.88 33.53
C VAL A 1067 -23.84 -14.90 32.50
N ALA A 1068 -23.57 -16.14 32.92
CA ALA A 1068 -23.11 -17.23 32.09
C ALA A 1068 -24.26 -18.01 31.45
N THR A 1069 -24.13 -18.27 30.15
CA THR A 1069 -25.07 -19.06 29.33
C THR A 1069 -24.45 -20.34 28.78
N LEU A 1070 -23.11 -20.43 28.72
CA LEU A 1070 -22.39 -21.66 28.41
C LEU A 1070 -21.18 -21.81 29.35
N LEU A 1071 -21.08 -22.95 30.02
CA LEU A 1071 -20.04 -23.27 31.00
C LEU A 1071 -18.89 -24.06 30.36
N GLY A 1072 -17.68 -23.89 30.88
CA GLY A 1072 -16.48 -24.59 30.41
C GLY A 1072 -16.36 -26.04 30.90
N SER A 1073 -15.25 -26.69 30.52
CA SER A 1073 -14.99 -28.10 30.84
C SER A 1073 -14.93 -28.36 32.37
N PRO A 1074 -15.52 -29.46 32.88
CA PRO A 1074 -15.53 -29.77 34.30
C PRO A 1074 -14.13 -29.95 34.92
N ALA A 1075 -14.03 -29.72 36.23
CA ALA A 1075 -12.82 -30.01 37.00
C ALA A 1075 -12.52 -31.51 37.06
N SER A 1076 -11.22 -31.86 36.98
CA SER A 1076 -10.77 -33.25 37.00
C SER A 1076 -10.79 -33.91 38.39
N ASP A 1077 -10.96 -33.14 39.47
CA ASP A 1077 -10.89 -33.61 40.87
C ASP A 1077 -12.26 -33.86 41.53
N GLU A 1078 -13.38 -33.60 40.84
CA GLU A 1078 -14.69 -33.64 41.49
C GLU A 1078 -15.31 -35.05 41.58
N GLY A 1079 -14.70 -36.06 40.94
CA GLY A 1079 -15.17 -37.47 41.01
C GLY A 1079 -16.59 -37.70 40.46
N ILE A 1080 -17.19 -36.68 39.85
CA ILE A 1080 -18.52 -36.69 39.23
C ILE A 1080 -18.31 -36.45 37.73
N ALA A 1081 -18.72 -37.41 36.90
CA ALA A 1081 -18.70 -37.22 35.45
C ALA A 1081 -19.64 -36.06 35.06
N ASN A 1082 -19.17 -35.17 34.19
CA ASN A 1082 -19.94 -34.01 33.68
C ASN A 1082 -20.35 -33.01 34.78
N ALA A 1083 -19.45 -32.70 35.71
CA ALA A 1083 -19.69 -31.73 36.77
C ALA A 1083 -19.61 -30.26 36.30
N TYR A 1084 -20.56 -29.82 35.46
CA TYR A 1084 -20.60 -28.47 34.91
C TYR A 1084 -21.03 -27.44 35.97
N ARG A 1085 -20.23 -26.39 36.14
CA ARG A 1085 -20.44 -25.30 37.12
C ARG A 1085 -19.96 -23.97 36.55
N LEU A 1086 -20.34 -22.88 37.18
CA LEU A 1086 -19.61 -21.62 37.08
C LEU A 1086 -18.60 -21.55 38.23
N GLN A 1087 -17.30 -21.52 37.94
CA GLN A 1087 -16.23 -21.45 38.94
C GLN A 1087 -15.29 -20.28 38.65
N LEU A 1088 -15.09 -19.42 39.64
CA LEU A 1088 -14.19 -18.28 39.61
C LEU A 1088 -13.42 -18.21 40.93
N ALA A 1089 -12.11 -17.97 40.87
CA ALA A 1089 -11.31 -17.71 42.07
C ALA A 1089 -11.63 -16.32 42.64
N GLU A 1090 -11.77 -15.31 41.78
CA GLU A 1090 -11.94 -13.90 42.17
C GLU A 1090 -12.60 -13.11 41.01
N MET A 1091 -13.27 -12.00 41.33
CA MET A 1091 -13.78 -11.01 40.38
C MET A 1091 -13.39 -9.60 40.85
N GLN A 1092 -12.58 -8.92 40.04
CA GLN A 1092 -12.12 -7.56 40.33
C GLN A 1092 -12.83 -6.55 39.44
N LEU A 1093 -13.01 -5.34 39.96
CA LEU A 1093 -13.66 -4.23 39.26
C LEU A 1093 -12.75 -3.01 39.29
N GLN A 1094 -12.46 -2.40 38.15
CA GLN A 1094 -11.56 -1.23 38.07
C GLN A 1094 -12.22 -0.07 37.33
N ASN A 1095 -11.71 1.14 37.58
CA ASN A 1095 -12.11 2.38 36.91
C ASN A 1095 -11.04 2.84 35.92
#